data_AF-A0AAD9GCC8-F1
#
_entry.id   AF-A0AAD9GCC8-F1
#
_cell.length_a   1.000
_cell.length_b   1.000
_cell.length_c   1.000
_cell.angle_alpha   90.00
_cell.angle_beta   90.00
_cell.angle_gamma   90.00
#
_symmetry.space_group_name_H-M   'P 1'
#
loop_
_entity.id
_entity.type
_entity.pdbx_description
1 polymer ?
#
loop_
_entity_poly.entity_id
_entity_poly.type
_entity_poly.pdbx_seq_one_letter_code
_entity_poly.pdbx_strand_id
1 'polypeptide(L)'
;METNIVDSRKKNKAHKKRKAIQMASSNKGRRIDEEDNATLEMDEDTIDNPPSDSVSNSDADEESDVSDYDMDDVSDDESEAESGSEDLDFSDPEESEGADSDLEEDVEEGCKILSPEDAERIVKDAMNLSDATVRRLVVVYGSFIRRAALKQNPSLENVPSEINDATKAKRSKRGRRKQRQSIMASRELSDKFRHSKNRYAPSSVDVYNYVALEAFSVIEKYLKQTELSFSNARIVEVAALFRRFLSSALVQLGFHHEDMDLCRCALHTLGSETVMPWVVALKSVHKELVKIACSLLTHHSERAVRVYALQLLQRYMRCLSDKTYHCIQISQPPSAGTKVERLSSQQARLFRHRSVNFMLNRSYRTQISASSVERTMKNYGLFKLSQNCLAELYNEAETSNLYTFAFKSIRDLGINVRRQWLALNDKQKRTQITVDEATSHSIVLPVYSWGFVEAVNVWVAVLVRCRARLEALVYPLVVVITAAIKVKLPHIDYIPFVLHMLTAQNQLADGLEKFIPLASYVFNMLEQLKSKDVSKMWRTEAAASRKMLDNTDDIMVRLRLSKKQLHSSETYKTLYRHIVLVLADHVGLVSLHPSFPEFSIPIIAYLKRYLKSNKVGSTARANNVHYMQVEPGFRDALSKLIGVMDESAAVVREKRSQMEMGKQKASRLKLLHGDAKHIPAYQHRIDLLVKYQHISKEKVAGTLSAMQL
;
A
#
# COMPACT_ATOMS: atom_id res chain seq x y z
N MET A 1 -48.09 -52.03 -4.86
CA MET A 1 -47.34 -52.73 -3.80
C MET A 1 -46.52 -51.67 -3.08
N GLU A 2 -47.12 -50.70 -2.39
CA GLU A 2 -47.85 -50.81 -1.10
C GLU A 2 -46.94 -51.36 0.01
N THR A 3 -46.35 -50.48 0.86
CA THR A 3 -46.87 -49.98 2.17
C THR A 3 -46.66 -51.03 3.27
N ASN A 4 -46.30 -50.74 4.53
CA ASN A 4 -46.29 -49.54 5.36
C ASN A 4 -45.72 -49.93 6.77
N ILE A 5 -45.71 -48.96 7.73
CA ILE A 5 -45.80 -49.13 9.21
C ILE A 5 -44.48 -49.41 9.96
N VAL A 6 -44.08 -48.77 11.08
CA VAL A 6 -44.64 -47.72 11.98
C VAL A 6 -43.54 -47.14 12.90
N ASP A 7 -43.80 -45.91 13.37
CA ASP A 7 -43.32 -45.11 14.52
C ASP A 7 -42.21 -45.60 15.50
N SER A 8 -41.35 -44.67 15.93
CA SER A 8 -41.47 -43.89 17.21
C SER A 8 -40.12 -43.49 17.87
N ARG A 9 -39.93 -42.17 17.97
CA ARG A 9 -39.53 -41.36 19.15
C ARG A 9 -38.49 -41.86 20.19
N LYS A 10 -37.56 -40.93 20.46
CA LYS A 10 -37.06 -40.38 21.76
C LYS A 10 -35.61 -40.69 22.20
N LYS A 11 -34.81 -39.62 22.14
CA LYS A 11 -34.04 -38.95 23.22
C LYS A 11 -33.00 -39.74 24.06
N ASN A 12 -31.82 -39.10 24.07
CA ASN A 12 -30.97 -38.74 25.22
C ASN A 12 -29.78 -39.62 25.65
N LYS A 13 -28.62 -38.95 25.56
CA LYS A 13 -27.55 -38.83 26.56
C LYS A 13 -26.66 -40.05 26.89
N ALA A 14 -25.39 -39.85 26.51
CA ALA A 14 -24.23 -39.76 27.40
C ALA A 14 -23.35 -41.02 27.63
N HIS A 15 -22.05 -40.74 27.43
CA HIS A 15 -20.94 -41.04 28.34
C HIS A 15 -20.16 -42.37 28.21
N LYS A 16 -18.85 -42.15 28.01
CA LYS A 16 -17.70 -42.74 28.72
C LYS A 16 -17.14 -44.11 28.29
N LYS A 17 -15.85 -44.01 27.96
CA LYS A 17 -14.69 -44.79 28.45
C LYS A 17 -14.43 -46.19 27.88
N ARG A 18 -13.25 -46.26 27.26
CA ARG A 18 -12.11 -47.16 27.54
C ARG A 18 -12.40 -48.67 27.61
N LYS A 19 -11.71 -49.41 26.74
CA LYS A 19 -10.97 -50.61 27.14
C LYS A 19 -9.56 -50.60 26.54
N ALA A 20 -8.59 -50.66 27.44
CA ALA A 20 -7.21 -51.03 27.20
C ALA A 20 -7.07 -52.56 27.33
N ILE A 21 -5.94 -53.10 26.86
CA ILE A 21 -5.09 -54.18 27.44
C ILE A 21 -4.15 -54.64 26.29
N GLN A 22 -2.85 -54.29 26.31
CA GLN A 22 -1.70 -54.98 26.95
C GLN A 22 -1.05 -55.94 25.93
N MET A 23 0.27 -56.07 25.71
CA MET A 23 1.41 -56.10 26.63
C MET A 23 2.76 -55.80 25.95
N ALA A 24 3.69 -55.30 26.78
CA ALA A 24 5.15 -55.52 26.89
C ALA A 24 6.06 -55.23 25.68
N SER A 25 6.91 -54.20 25.78
CA SER A 25 8.30 -54.18 26.33
C SER A 25 9.31 -54.68 25.28
N SER A 26 10.53 -54.18 25.12
CA SER A 26 11.46 -53.43 25.97
C SER A 26 12.61 -52.95 25.07
N ASN A 27 13.26 -51.83 25.42
CA ASN A 27 14.70 -51.51 25.25
C ASN A 27 15.40 -51.76 23.89
N LYS A 28 16.38 -51.00 23.40
CA LYS A 28 17.34 -50.01 23.88
C LYS A 28 18.14 -49.65 22.60
N GLY A 29 18.83 -48.53 22.56
CA GLY A 29 20.01 -48.42 21.69
C GLY A 29 20.18 -47.08 21.02
N ARG A 30 21.18 -46.35 21.49
CA ARG A 30 21.63 -45.04 21.06
C ARG A 30 22.92 -45.24 20.24
N ARG A 31 23.21 -44.27 19.36
CA ARG A 31 24.53 -43.69 18.99
C ARG A 31 25.27 -44.13 17.70
N ILE A 32 25.72 -43.07 17.01
CA ILE A 32 26.99 -42.82 16.27
C ILE A 32 27.03 -43.40 14.84
N ASP A 33 26.93 -42.57 13.79
CA ASP A 33 27.90 -41.68 13.10
C ASP A 33 28.73 -42.44 12.04
N GLU A 34 29.30 -41.68 11.10
CA GLU A 34 30.20 -42.06 10.00
C GLU A 34 29.53 -42.58 8.72
N GLU A 35 29.96 -42.27 7.50
CA GLU A 35 30.79 -41.22 6.89
C GLU A 35 30.66 -41.47 5.37
N ASP A 36 30.88 -40.42 4.59
CA ASP A 36 31.54 -40.45 3.28
C ASP A 36 30.97 -41.17 2.05
N ASN A 37 30.59 -40.31 1.09
CA ASN A 37 31.34 -40.08 -0.15
C ASN A 37 31.34 -41.20 -1.22
N ALA A 38 30.67 -40.96 -2.34
CA ALA A 38 31.23 -41.17 -3.69
C ALA A 38 30.28 -40.69 -4.80
N THR A 39 30.81 -39.75 -5.58
CA THR A 39 30.58 -39.46 -7.01
C THR A 39 30.25 -40.67 -7.89
N LEU A 40 29.43 -40.48 -8.93
CA LEU A 40 29.81 -40.50 -10.36
C LEU A 40 28.57 -40.54 -11.30
N GLU A 41 28.63 -39.69 -12.34
CA GLU A 41 28.24 -39.89 -13.76
C GLU A 41 26.80 -40.34 -14.10
N MET A 42 25.98 -39.49 -14.72
CA MET A 42 25.85 -39.26 -16.18
C MET A 42 25.60 -40.54 -16.98
N ASP A 43 24.34 -40.71 -17.44
CA ASP A 43 24.03 -41.29 -18.74
C ASP A 43 22.74 -40.65 -19.28
N GLU A 44 22.87 -40.05 -20.46
CA GLU A 44 21.75 -39.79 -21.38
C GLU A 44 21.40 -41.13 -22.05
N ASP A 45 20.12 -41.50 -22.10
CA ASP A 45 19.62 -42.02 -23.36
C ASP A 45 18.11 -41.89 -23.54
N THR A 46 17.79 -41.75 -24.81
CA THR A 46 16.54 -41.35 -25.44
C THR A 46 15.60 -42.57 -25.55
N ILE A 47 14.26 -42.36 -25.66
CA ILE A 47 13.34 -42.98 -26.65
C ILE A 47 11.86 -42.98 -26.18
N ASP A 48 11.00 -42.52 -27.11
CA ASP A 48 9.57 -42.75 -27.37
C ASP A 48 8.39 -42.21 -26.52
N ASN A 49 7.60 -41.38 -27.21
CA ASN A 49 6.17 -41.06 -27.04
C ASN A 49 5.27 -42.25 -27.51
N PRO A 50 3.92 -42.17 -27.40
CA PRO A 50 3.01 -41.92 -26.27
C PRO A 50 1.95 -43.08 -26.19
N PRO A 51 0.83 -43.06 -25.42
CA PRO A 51 -0.32 -42.21 -25.76
C PRO A 51 -1.17 -41.73 -24.54
N SER A 52 -2.07 -40.78 -24.86
CA SER A 52 -3.34 -40.44 -24.20
C SER A 52 -3.65 -41.02 -22.82
N ASP A 53 -3.96 -40.16 -21.84
CA ASP A 53 -5.26 -40.27 -21.17
C ASP A 53 -5.69 -38.99 -20.44
N SER A 54 -7.00 -38.82 -20.45
CA SER A 54 -7.80 -37.78 -19.84
C SER A 54 -7.44 -37.49 -18.38
N VAL A 55 -7.09 -36.24 -18.07
CA VAL A 55 -7.12 -35.75 -16.69
C VAL A 55 -8.40 -34.94 -16.51
N SER A 56 -9.33 -35.54 -15.76
CA SER A 56 -10.47 -34.89 -15.17
C SER A 56 -10.00 -33.81 -14.18
N ASN A 57 -10.25 -32.55 -14.53
CA ASN A 57 -10.12 -31.45 -13.57
C ASN A 57 -11.28 -31.50 -12.57
N SER A 58 -11.08 -32.19 -11.44
CA SER A 58 -11.83 -31.94 -10.22
C SER A 58 -11.02 -31.02 -9.31
N ASP A 59 -10.85 -29.77 -9.74
CA ASP A 59 -10.44 -28.69 -8.84
C ASP A 59 -11.66 -28.26 -8.04
N ALA A 60 -11.79 -28.87 -6.86
CA ALA A 60 -12.60 -28.36 -5.78
C ALA A 60 -12.24 -26.89 -5.53
N ASP A 61 -13.26 -26.06 -5.40
CA ASP A 61 -13.17 -24.63 -5.16
C ASP A 61 -12.45 -24.34 -3.82
N GLU A 62 -11.12 -24.25 -3.85
CA GLU A 62 -10.37 -23.48 -2.87
C GLU A 62 -10.26 -22.05 -3.41
N GLU A 63 -11.24 -21.22 -3.04
CA GLU A 63 -10.95 -19.80 -2.85
C GLU A 63 -9.76 -19.73 -1.89
N SER A 64 -8.55 -19.50 -2.42
CA SER A 64 -7.41 -19.16 -1.58
C SER A 64 -7.78 -17.88 -0.86
N ASP A 65 -8.20 -18.00 0.39
CA ASP A 65 -8.67 -16.91 1.22
C ASP A 65 -7.50 -15.94 1.43
N VAL A 66 -7.46 -14.89 0.59
CA VAL A 66 -6.44 -13.84 0.63
C VAL A 66 -6.50 -13.07 1.98
N SER A 67 -7.45 -13.41 2.86
CA SER A 67 -7.67 -12.75 4.14
C SER A 67 -6.87 -13.31 5.33
N ASP A 68 -6.16 -14.43 5.19
CA ASP A 68 -5.43 -15.08 6.29
C ASP A 68 -3.95 -14.67 6.45
N TYR A 69 -3.45 -13.72 5.66
CA TYR A 69 -2.07 -13.23 5.82
C TYR A 69 -2.02 -12.04 6.78
N ASP A 70 -1.45 -12.28 7.97
CA ASP A 70 -1.18 -11.27 8.98
C ASP A 70 -0.01 -10.38 8.54
N MET A 71 -0.35 -9.20 8.03
CA MET A 71 0.57 -8.06 7.96
C MET A 71 0.71 -7.36 9.33
N ASP A 72 -0.13 -7.79 10.29
CA ASP A 72 -0.41 -7.09 11.54
C ASP A 72 0.52 -7.52 12.70
N ASP A 73 1.36 -8.56 12.53
CA ASP A 73 2.16 -9.15 13.62
C ASP A 73 3.69 -9.21 13.38
N VAL A 74 4.22 -8.34 12.50
CA VAL A 74 5.66 -8.06 12.51
C VAL A 74 5.87 -6.84 13.39
N SER A 75 6.28 -7.08 14.63
CA SER A 75 6.63 -6.04 15.60
C SER A 75 7.55 -5.01 14.95
N ASP A 76 7.30 -3.73 15.24
CA ASP A 76 8.19 -2.61 14.88
C ASP A 76 9.54 -2.68 15.68
N ASP A 77 9.98 -3.88 16.06
CA ASP A 77 11.19 -4.16 16.84
C ASP A 77 12.45 -4.03 15.98
N GLU A 78 12.67 -2.82 15.44
CA GLU A 78 14.03 -2.24 15.49
C GLU A 78 14.23 -1.52 16.85
N SER A 79 13.55 -1.98 17.92
CA SER A 79 13.87 -1.59 19.29
C SER A 79 15.11 -2.34 19.74
N GLU A 80 16.28 -1.80 19.41
CA GLU A 80 17.36 -1.91 20.38
C GLU A 80 16.83 -1.40 21.72
N ALA A 81 17.10 -2.16 22.77
CA ALA A 81 16.59 -1.99 24.12
C ALA A 81 16.73 -0.55 24.67
N GLU A 82 15.74 0.30 24.37
CA GLU A 82 15.44 1.47 25.17
C GLU A 82 14.16 1.14 25.94
N SER A 83 14.36 0.56 27.11
CA SER A 83 13.35 0.24 28.11
C SER A 83 12.70 1.53 28.63
N GLY A 84 11.69 2.03 27.92
CA GLY A 84 10.89 3.17 28.35
C GLY A 84 9.96 3.62 27.25
N SER A 85 8.82 2.94 27.09
CA SER A 85 7.70 3.51 26.34
C SER A 85 7.16 4.69 27.14
N GLU A 86 7.62 5.90 26.82
CA GLU A 86 6.98 7.12 27.30
C GLU A 86 5.62 7.23 26.62
N ASP A 87 4.55 7.02 27.38
CA ASP A 87 3.18 7.01 26.88
C ASP A 87 2.63 8.43 26.61
N LEU A 88 1.51 8.53 25.92
CA LEU A 88 0.83 9.80 25.73
C LEU A 88 0.34 10.34 27.09
N ASP A 89 0.45 11.65 27.31
CA ASP A 89 0.08 12.26 28.58
C ASP A 89 -1.32 12.85 28.52
N PHE A 90 -2.24 12.21 29.24
CA PHE A 90 -3.61 12.65 29.44
C PHE A 90 -3.89 13.03 30.90
N SER A 91 -2.84 13.16 31.71
CA SER A 91 -2.96 13.52 33.12
C SER A 91 -3.50 14.94 33.23
N ASP A 92 -4.43 15.10 34.16
CA ASP A 92 -5.08 16.36 34.47
C ASP A 92 -4.55 16.78 35.84
N PRO A 93 -3.66 17.79 35.95
CA PRO A 93 -3.22 18.25 37.25
C PRO A 93 -4.44 18.76 38.01
N GLU A 94 -4.45 18.50 39.31
CA GLU A 94 -5.35 19.14 40.25
C GLU A 94 -5.07 20.65 40.19
N GLU A 95 -5.90 21.39 39.48
CA GLU A 95 -5.93 22.84 39.62
C GLU A 95 -6.69 23.12 40.92
N SER A 96 -6.08 23.95 41.77
CA SER A 96 -6.66 24.47 43.00
C SER A 96 -8.11 24.91 42.77
N GLU A 97 -8.99 24.51 43.70
CA GLU A 97 -10.45 24.61 43.71
C GLU A 97 -11.06 26.03 43.50
N GLY A 98 -10.33 27.01 42.95
CA GLY A 98 -10.75 28.42 42.85
C GLY A 98 -10.79 29.04 41.44
N ALA A 99 -10.45 28.34 40.36
CA ALA A 99 -10.43 28.94 39.01
C ALA A 99 -11.76 28.84 38.22
N ASP A 100 -12.71 28.06 38.73
CA ASP A 100 -13.98 27.73 38.05
C ASP A 100 -15.23 28.23 38.80
N SER A 101 -15.09 29.11 39.80
CA SER A 101 -16.23 29.67 40.56
C SER A 101 -17.21 30.50 39.72
N ASP A 102 -16.80 30.84 38.48
CA ASP A 102 -17.45 31.83 37.62
C ASP A 102 -18.08 31.20 36.36
N LEU A 103 -18.37 29.89 36.38
CA LEU A 103 -19.05 29.16 35.30
C LEU A 103 -20.41 28.66 35.81
N GLU A 104 -21.49 28.85 35.04
CA GLU A 104 -22.81 28.32 35.39
C GLU A 104 -22.80 26.77 35.33
N GLU A 105 -23.23 26.09 36.40
CA GLU A 105 -23.11 24.64 36.54
C GLU A 105 -24.27 23.89 35.87
N ASP A 106 -24.26 23.81 34.55
CA ASP A 106 -24.98 22.75 33.86
C ASP A 106 -24.10 21.48 33.84
N VAL A 107 -24.50 20.48 34.62
CA VAL A 107 -23.77 19.21 34.78
C VAL A 107 -24.53 18.07 34.11
N GLU A 108 -23.94 17.47 33.08
CA GLU A 108 -24.40 16.22 32.49
C GLU A 108 -23.27 15.18 32.59
N GLU A 109 -23.55 14.00 33.16
CA GLU A 109 -22.58 12.90 33.35
C GLU A 109 -21.32 13.28 34.16
N GLY A 110 -21.39 14.30 35.04
CA GLY A 110 -20.26 14.73 35.88
C GLY A 110 -19.22 15.62 35.19
N CYS A 111 -19.54 16.16 34.00
CA CYS A 111 -18.72 17.15 33.29
C CYS A 111 -19.38 18.54 33.32
N LYS A 112 -18.58 19.62 33.37
CA LYS A 112 -19.07 21.00 33.22
C LYS A 112 -19.35 21.30 31.75
N ILE A 113 -20.57 21.69 31.40
CA ILE A 113 -20.93 22.12 30.05
C ILE A 113 -20.44 23.55 29.82
N LEU A 114 -19.71 23.78 28.73
CA LEU A 114 -19.25 25.11 28.33
C LEU A 114 -20.22 25.76 27.36
N SER A 115 -20.77 26.90 27.79
CA SER A 115 -21.52 27.83 26.93
C SER A 115 -20.59 28.51 25.91
N PRO A 116 -21.13 29.09 24.81
CA PRO A 116 -20.31 29.84 23.85
C PRO A 116 -19.63 31.06 24.49
N GLU A 117 -20.27 31.72 25.46
CA GLU A 117 -19.72 32.90 26.15
C GLU A 117 -18.53 32.52 27.04
N ASP A 118 -18.62 31.38 27.74
CA ASP A 118 -17.54 30.85 28.56
C ASP A 118 -16.34 30.41 27.71
N ALA A 119 -16.61 29.77 26.56
CA ALA A 119 -15.56 29.38 25.62
C ALA A 119 -14.83 30.60 25.06
N GLU A 120 -15.54 31.68 24.73
CA GLU A 120 -14.93 32.95 24.33
C GLU A 120 -14.08 33.57 25.45
N ARG A 121 -14.55 33.55 26.70
CA ARG A 121 -13.81 34.08 27.86
C ARG A 121 -12.48 33.34 28.05
N ILE A 122 -12.53 32.00 28.06
CA ILE A 122 -11.33 31.16 28.24
C ILE A 122 -10.32 31.38 27.11
N VAL A 123 -10.79 31.49 25.86
CA VAL A 123 -9.91 31.77 24.72
C VAL A 123 -9.28 33.15 24.83
N LYS A 124 -10.07 34.20 25.13
CA LYS A 124 -9.56 35.57 25.33
C LYS A 124 -8.52 35.64 26.46
N ASP A 125 -8.75 34.93 27.56
CA ASP A 125 -7.80 34.84 28.68
C ASP A 125 -6.51 34.10 28.28
N ALA A 126 -6.62 33.06 27.44
CA ALA A 126 -5.48 32.33 26.92
C ALA A 126 -4.68 33.12 25.87
N MET A 127 -5.29 34.07 25.16
CA MET A 127 -4.59 35.00 24.26
C MET A 127 -3.63 35.95 24.99
N ASN A 128 -3.78 36.11 26.31
CA ASN A 128 -2.80 36.83 27.15
C ASN A 128 -1.53 36.00 27.44
N LEU A 129 -1.47 34.74 26.98
CA LEU A 129 -0.29 33.86 26.98
C LEU A 129 0.31 33.59 28.38
N SER A 130 -0.53 33.61 29.42
CA SER A 130 -0.14 33.20 30.76
C SER A 130 -0.18 31.67 30.92
N ASP A 131 0.73 31.09 31.69
CA ASP A 131 0.88 29.64 31.80
C ASP A 131 -0.36 28.97 32.40
N ALA A 132 -1.03 29.65 33.33
CA ALA A 132 -2.26 29.18 33.93
C ALA A 132 -3.43 29.20 32.92
N THR A 133 -3.58 30.28 32.16
CA THR A 133 -4.69 30.41 31.19
C THR A 133 -4.51 29.49 29.99
N VAL A 134 -3.28 29.32 29.49
CA VAL A 134 -2.98 28.37 28.41
C VAL A 134 -3.14 26.93 28.89
N ARG A 135 -2.73 26.61 30.13
CA ARG A 135 -2.95 25.28 30.72
C ARG A 135 -4.43 24.94 30.83
N ARG A 136 -5.26 25.90 31.27
CA ARG A 136 -6.72 25.76 31.32
C ARG A 136 -7.29 25.46 29.93
N LEU A 137 -6.90 26.21 28.90
CA LEU A 137 -7.33 25.97 27.52
C LEU A 137 -6.95 24.57 27.01
N VAL A 138 -5.73 24.10 27.29
CA VAL A 138 -5.28 22.75 26.90
C VAL A 138 -6.09 21.64 27.59
N VAL A 139 -6.49 21.83 28.85
CA VAL A 139 -7.35 20.89 29.59
C VAL A 139 -8.76 20.83 28.98
N VAL A 140 -9.34 21.99 28.67
CA VAL A 140 -10.66 22.09 28.03
C VAL A 140 -10.64 21.40 26.67
N TYR A 141 -9.66 21.75 25.83
CA TYR A 141 -9.44 21.11 24.53
C TYR A 141 -9.26 19.59 24.66
N GLY A 142 -8.38 19.12 25.55
CA GLY A 142 -8.16 17.69 25.78
C GLY A 142 -9.42 16.93 26.20
N SER A 143 -10.26 17.52 27.06
CA SER A 143 -11.53 16.94 27.48
C SER A 143 -12.53 16.82 26.34
N PHE A 144 -12.62 17.86 25.49
CA PHE A 144 -13.48 17.87 24.31
C PHE A 144 -13.09 16.77 23.32
N ILE A 145 -11.79 16.66 22.99
CA ILE A 145 -11.29 15.66 22.04
C ILE A 145 -11.50 14.23 22.57
N ARG A 146 -11.20 13.96 23.84
CA ARG A 146 -11.40 12.63 24.44
C ARG A 146 -12.87 12.21 24.42
N ARG A 147 -13.79 13.10 24.81
CA ARG A 147 -15.25 12.83 24.79
C ARG A 147 -15.73 12.56 23.36
N ALA A 148 -15.28 13.35 22.40
CA ALA A 148 -15.65 13.20 21.01
C ALA A 148 -15.13 11.85 20.42
N ALA A 149 -13.89 11.46 20.76
CA ALA A 149 -13.32 10.18 20.36
C ALA A 149 -14.05 8.96 21.00
N LEU A 150 -14.49 9.08 22.26
CA LEU A 150 -15.28 8.03 22.93
C LEU A 150 -16.67 7.86 22.29
N LYS A 151 -17.34 8.97 21.92
CA LYS A 151 -18.67 8.94 21.27
C LYS A 151 -18.65 8.27 19.89
N GLN A 152 -17.57 8.41 19.10
CA GLN A 152 -17.48 7.78 17.78
C GLN A 152 -17.30 6.25 17.83
N ASN A 153 -16.91 5.66 18.97
CA ASN A 153 -16.74 4.22 19.16
C ASN A 153 -17.49 3.71 20.41
N PRO A 154 -18.83 3.55 20.36
CA PRO A 154 -19.63 3.13 21.51
C PRO A 154 -19.39 1.68 21.96
N SER A 155 -18.66 0.85 21.19
CA SER A 155 -18.18 -0.47 21.65
C SER A 155 -17.10 -0.39 22.75
N LEU A 156 -16.76 0.83 23.18
CA LEU A 156 -15.81 1.15 24.24
C LEU A 156 -16.51 1.53 25.56
N GLU A 157 -17.84 1.62 25.59
CA GLU A 157 -18.60 1.76 26.84
C GLU A 157 -18.76 0.40 27.53
N ASN A 158 -18.61 0.41 28.85
CA ASN A 158 -18.59 -0.78 29.73
C ASN A 158 -19.78 -1.72 29.47
N VAL A 159 -19.55 -2.83 28.76
CA VAL A 159 -20.47 -3.97 28.75
C VAL A 159 -19.87 -5.08 29.62
N PRO A 160 -20.51 -5.45 30.75
CA PRO A 160 -20.15 -6.64 31.51
C PRO A 160 -20.26 -7.89 30.62
N SER A 161 -19.24 -8.72 30.66
CA SER A 161 -19.04 -9.86 29.77
C SER A 161 -19.99 -11.04 30.06
N GLU A 162 -21.14 -11.12 29.38
CA GLU A 162 -21.87 -12.38 29.20
C GLU A 162 -22.68 -12.41 27.90
N ILE A 163 -22.09 -12.74 26.73
CA ILE A 163 -22.88 -13.16 25.54
C ILE A 163 -22.17 -14.25 24.72
N ASN A 164 -22.96 -15.29 24.39
CA ASN A 164 -22.68 -16.59 23.76
C ASN A 164 -21.87 -16.64 22.43
N ASP A 165 -21.14 -17.75 22.27
CA ASP A 165 -20.12 -18.04 21.24
C ASP A 165 -20.62 -18.16 19.78
N ALA A 166 -21.92 -18.36 19.52
CA ALA A 166 -22.42 -18.58 18.16
C ALA A 166 -22.51 -17.29 17.30
N THR A 167 -22.60 -16.11 17.93
CA THR A 167 -22.66 -14.81 17.25
C THR A 167 -21.28 -14.24 16.86
N LYS A 168 -20.19 -14.87 17.30
CA LYS A 168 -18.80 -14.43 17.10
C LYS A 168 -18.33 -14.57 15.64
N ALA A 169 -18.73 -15.64 14.95
CA ALA A 169 -18.22 -15.97 13.61
C ALA A 169 -18.74 -15.05 12.48
N LYS A 170 -20.02 -14.64 12.52
CA LYS A 170 -20.60 -13.72 11.51
C LYS A 170 -20.31 -12.24 11.78
N ARG A 171 -20.19 -11.80 13.04
CA ARG A 171 -19.73 -10.44 13.40
C ARG A 171 -18.22 -10.28 13.16
N SER A 172 -17.42 -11.33 13.32
CA SER A 172 -15.96 -11.33 13.06
C SER A 172 -15.59 -10.94 11.63
N LYS A 173 -16.25 -11.49 10.59
CA LYS A 173 -15.90 -11.17 9.19
C LYS A 173 -16.27 -9.73 8.78
N ARG A 174 -17.43 -9.22 9.21
CA ARG A 174 -17.87 -7.84 8.91
C ARG A 174 -17.16 -6.80 9.80
N GLY A 175 -16.86 -7.19 11.04
CA GLY A 175 -16.01 -6.48 11.98
C GLY A 175 -14.59 -6.31 11.43
N ARG A 176 -13.90 -7.39 11.05
CA ARG A 176 -12.54 -7.36 10.46
C ARG A 176 -12.43 -6.43 9.24
N ARG A 177 -13.47 -6.36 8.37
CA ARG A 177 -13.47 -5.51 7.16
C ARG A 177 -13.67 -4.01 7.48
N LYS A 178 -14.52 -3.65 8.46
CA LYS A 178 -14.62 -2.27 9.00
C LYS A 178 -13.42 -1.91 9.88
N GLN A 179 -12.93 -2.86 10.65
CA GLN A 179 -11.78 -2.74 11.55
C GLN A 179 -10.52 -2.41 10.74
N ARG A 180 -10.26 -3.10 9.62
CA ARG A 180 -9.15 -2.79 8.67
C ARG A 180 -9.21 -1.38 8.04
N GLN A 181 -10.35 -0.68 8.08
CA GLN A 181 -10.49 0.69 7.57
C GLN A 181 -10.20 1.77 8.63
N SER A 182 -10.20 1.42 9.92
CA SER A 182 -9.75 2.34 10.98
C SER A 182 -8.26 2.62 10.80
N ILE A 183 -7.87 3.91 10.89
CA ILE A 183 -6.47 4.34 10.97
C ILE A 183 -5.76 3.46 12.01
N MET A 184 -4.77 2.66 11.60
CA MET A 184 -4.11 1.70 12.50
C MET A 184 -3.56 2.37 13.78
N ALA A 185 -3.18 3.64 13.70
CA ALA A 185 -2.70 4.43 14.84
C ALA A 185 -3.79 4.71 15.90
N SER A 186 -5.06 4.88 15.51
CA SER A 186 -6.11 5.23 16.49
C SER A 186 -6.40 4.11 17.50
N ARG A 187 -6.10 2.85 17.15
CA ARG A 187 -6.29 1.70 18.05
C ARG A 187 -5.35 1.73 19.25
N GLU A 188 -4.04 1.94 19.01
CA GLU A 188 -3.02 2.04 20.07
C GLU A 188 -3.26 3.25 20.99
N LEU A 189 -3.80 4.34 20.42
CA LEU A 189 -4.15 5.55 21.15
C LEU A 189 -5.35 5.35 22.09
N SER A 190 -6.35 4.56 21.69
CA SER A 190 -7.60 4.37 22.45
C SER A 190 -7.35 3.84 23.85
N ASP A 191 -6.53 2.80 24.00
CA ASP A 191 -6.31 2.15 25.30
C ASP A 191 -5.65 3.09 26.33
N LYS A 192 -4.91 4.10 25.85
CA LYS A 192 -4.13 5.03 26.69
C LYS A 192 -4.96 6.13 27.36
N PHE A 193 -6.11 6.52 26.80
CA PHE A 193 -6.95 7.59 27.38
C PHE A 193 -8.28 7.12 27.97
N ARG A 194 -8.61 5.82 27.91
CA ARG A 194 -9.86 5.25 28.46
C ARG A 194 -10.07 5.50 29.95
N HIS A 195 -8.99 5.63 30.71
CA HIS A 195 -9.01 5.76 32.17
C HIS A 195 -8.94 7.22 32.65
N SER A 196 -8.84 8.19 31.74
CA SER A 196 -8.75 9.61 32.07
C SER A 196 -10.14 10.20 32.29
N LYS A 197 -10.35 10.88 33.42
CA LYS A 197 -11.61 11.59 33.70
C LYS A 197 -11.74 12.81 32.78
N ASN A 198 -12.89 12.96 32.13
CA ASN A 198 -13.21 14.17 31.37
C ASN A 198 -13.82 15.21 32.32
N ARG A 199 -13.35 16.46 32.27
CA ARG A 199 -13.84 17.54 33.14
C ARG A 199 -14.84 18.48 32.46
N TYR A 200 -14.73 18.63 31.14
CA TYR A 200 -15.48 19.60 30.36
C TYR A 200 -16.21 18.95 29.17
N ALA A 201 -17.38 19.49 28.82
CA ALA A 201 -18.16 19.09 27.66
C ALA A 201 -18.60 20.32 26.83
N PRO A 202 -18.58 20.26 25.49
CA PRO A 202 -19.05 21.37 24.66
C PRO A 202 -20.59 21.42 24.63
N SER A 203 -21.17 22.62 24.70
CA SER A 203 -22.62 22.83 24.52
C SER A 203 -23.08 22.57 23.08
N SER A 204 -22.26 22.91 22.08
CA SER A 204 -22.56 22.70 20.66
C SER A 204 -21.32 22.27 19.85
N VAL A 205 -21.55 21.81 18.61
CA VAL A 205 -20.46 21.49 17.66
C VAL A 205 -19.65 22.74 17.29
N ASP A 206 -20.29 23.91 17.24
CA ASP A 206 -19.61 25.18 16.95
C ASP A 206 -18.65 25.58 18.06
N VAL A 207 -19.04 25.36 19.33
CA VAL A 207 -18.16 25.58 20.49
C VAL A 207 -16.95 24.65 20.44
N TYR A 208 -17.15 23.38 20.06
CA TYR A 208 -16.07 22.42 19.86
C TYR A 208 -15.09 22.90 18.77
N ASN A 209 -15.61 23.28 17.60
CA ASN A 209 -14.80 23.72 16.46
C ASN A 209 -14.02 25.01 16.79
N TYR A 210 -14.67 25.98 17.43
CA TYR A 210 -14.05 27.23 17.86
C TYR A 210 -12.89 26.99 18.83
N VAL A 211 -13.12 26.23 19.91
CA VAL A 211 -12.07 25.93 20.90
C VAL A 211 -10.94 25.12 20.28
N ALA A 212 -11.24 24.16 19.41
CA ALA A 212 -10.21 23.38 18.72
C ALA A 212 -9.31 24.25 17.84
N LEU A 213 -9.89 25.11 16.99
CA LEU A 213 -9.13 26.01 16.12
C LEU A 213 -8.30 27.03 16.90
N GLU A 214 -8.89 27.67 17.91
CA GLU A 214 -8.20 28.67 18.73
C GLU A 214 -7.10 28.06 19.60
N ALA A 215 -7.27 26.81 20.08
CA ALA A 215 -6.22 26.11 20.82
C ALA A 215 -4.94 25.93 19.98
N PHE A 216 -5.05 25.58 18.70
CA PHE A 216 -3.90 25.51 17.79
C PHE A 216 -3.24 26.89 17.61
N SER A 217 -4.03 27.95 17.40
CA SER A 217 -3.50 29.31 17.23
C SER A 217 -2.78 29.84 18.48
N VAL A 218 -3.37 29.65 19.66
CA VAL A 218 -2.81 30.09 20.94
C VAL A 218 -1.51 29.34 21.24
N ILE A 219 -1.47 28.02 21.02
CA ILE A 219 -0.25 27.23 21.25
C ILE A 219 0.88 27.63 20.30
N GLU A 220 0.59 27.90 19.02
CA GLU A 220 1.61 28.38 18.09
C GLU A 220 2.22 29.72 18.54
N LYS A 221 1.37 30.67 18.99
CA LYS A 221 1.81 31.96 19.53
C LYS A 221 2.59 31.81 20.84
N TYR A 222 2.12 30.95 21.75
CA TYR A 222 2.77 30.65 23.02
C TYR A 222 4.18 30.08 22.79
N LEU A 223 4.30 29.08 21.92
CA LEU A 223 5.59 28.46 21.60
C LEU A 223 6.54 29.40 20.86
N LYS A 224 6.01 30.36 20.08
CA LYS A 224 6.83 31.38 19.42
C LYS A 224 7.49 32.34 20.42
N GLN A 225 6.87 32.60 21.57
CA GLN A 225 7.46 33.43 22.62
C GLN A 225 8.50 32.67 23.46
N THR A 226 8.43 31.34 23.47
CA THR A 226 9.34 30.49 24.23
C THR A 226 10.41 29.91 23.33
N GLU A 227 11.66 30.36 23.45
CA GLU A 227 12.77 29.74 22.73
C GLU A 227 13.04 28.32 23.26
N LEU A 228 13.16 27.35 22.35
CA LEU A 228 13.61 26.00 22.65
C LEU A 228 15.14 26.02 22.86
N SER A 229 15.56 26.36 24.08
CA SER A 229 16.98 26.49 24.46
C SER A 229 17.21 26.09 25.92
N PHE A 230 18.40 25.57 26.23
CA PHE A 230 18.84 25.27 27.60
C PHE A 230 18.93 26.53 28.49
N SER A 231 18.99 27.72 27.90
CA SER A 231 18.98 28.99 28.64
C SER A 231 17.61 29.32 29.22
N ASN A 232 16.55 28.64 28.78
CA ASN A 232 15.19 28.89 29.23
C ASN A 232 14.84 28.03 30.45
N ALA A 233 14.75 28.65 31.62
CA ALA A 233 14.38 27.97 32.87
C ALA A 233 12.98 27.32 32.82
N ARG A 234 12.10 27.81 31.93
CA ARG A 234 10.71 27.36 31.80
C ARG A 234 10.52 26.21 30.81
N ILE A 235 11.60 25.71 30.20
CA ILE A 235 11.53 24.68 29.15
C ILE A 235 10.79 23.41 29.60
N VAL A 236 10.94 23.02 30.88
CA VAL A 236 10.29 21.84 31.45
C VAL A 236 8.77 22.00 31.53
N GLU A 237 8.30 23.15 32.00
CA GLU A 237 6.87 23.44 32.17
C GLU A 237 6.18 23.60 30.80
N VAL A 238 6.83 24.31 29.89
CA VAL A 238 6.36 24.48 28.50
C VAL A 238 6.30 23.13 27.79
N ALA A 239 7.30 22.27 27.96
CA ALA A 239 7.32 20.95 27.34
C ALA A 239 6.24 20.03 27.91
N ALA A 240 5.98 20.07 29.22
CA ALA A 240 4.90 19.29 29.84
C ALA A 240 3.53 19.73 29.32
N LEU A 241 3.28 21.04 29.24
CA LEU A 241 2.06 21.60 28.67
C LEU A 241 1.91 21.20 27.20
N PHE A 242 2.97 21.36 26.41
CA PHE A 242 2.96 21.00 25.00
C PHE A 242 2.75 19.51 24.76
N ARG A 243 3.33 18.61 25.58
CA ARG A 243 3.10 17.16 25.49
C ARG A 243 1.62 16.80 25.67
N ARG A 244 0.93 17.44 26.61
CA ARG A 244 -0.52 17.24 26.86
C ARG A 244 -1.36 17.73 25.68
N PHE A 245 -1.02 18.91 25.15
CA PHE A 245 -1.63 19.44 23.94
C PHE A 245 -1.42 18.50 22.74
N LEU A 246 -0.18 18.07 22.50
CA LEU A 246 0.18 17.19 21.40
C LEU A 246 -0.54 15.83 21.51
N SER A 247 -0.62 15.26 22.71
CA SER A 247 -1.36 14.01 22.95
C SER A 247 -2.83 14.14 22.56
N SER A 248 -3.47 15.27 22.89
CA SER A 248 -4.85 15.56 22.49
C SER A 248 -4.98 15.81 20.98
N ALA A 249 -4.04 16.55 20.37
CA ALA A 249 -4.00 16.77 18.93
C ALA A 249 -3.81 15.47 18.11
N LEU A 250 -3.02 14.52 18.63
CA LEU A 250 -2.86 13.20 18.01
C LEU A 250 -4.16 12.39 18.07
N VAL A 251 -4.91 12.47 19.18
CA VAL A 251 -6.25 11.85 19.27
C VAL A 251 -7.21 12.51 18.28
N GLN A 252 -7.21 13.84 18.16
CA GLN A 252 -8.04 14.55 17.17
C GLN A 252 -7.75 14.06 15.74
N LEU A 253 -6.48 14.02 15.34
CA LEU A 253 -6.07 13.55 14.01
C LEU A 253 -6.34 12.05 13.79
N GLY A 254 -6.39 11.24 14.85
CA GLY A 254 -6.65 9.81 14.76
C GLY A 254 -8.13 9.44 14.67
N PHE A 255 -9.01 10.20 15.33
CA PHE A 255 -10.45 9.89 15.42
C PHE A 255 -11.31 10.89 14.64
N HIS A 256 -11.12 12.19 14.82
CA HIS A 256 -11.86 13.26 14.13
C HIS A 256 -11.20 13.71 12.84
N HIS A 257 -10.85 12.75 11.98
CA HIS A 257 -10.19 13.04 10.71
C HIS A 257 -11.15 13.43 9.57
N GLU A 258 -12.46 13.33 9.79
CA GLU A 258 -13.48 13.64 8.77
C GLU A 258 -13.64 15.15 8.53
N ASP A 259 -13.37 15.98 9.55
CA ASP A 259 -13.42 17.43 9.43
C ASP A 259 -12.13 17.95 8.77
N MET A 260 -12.29 18.48 7.56
CA MET A 260 -11.20 18.96 6.73
C MET A 260 -10.49 20.19 7.29
N ASP A 261 -11.24 21.11 7.90
CA ASP A 261 -10.71 22.37 8.38
C ASP A 261 -9.93 22.15 9.67
N LEU A 262 -10.47 21.31 10.57
CA LEU A 262 -9.76 20.89 11.78
C LEU A 262 -8.50 20.07 11.46
N CYS A 263 -8.57 19.14 10.51
CA CYS A 263 -7.39 18.39 10.06
C CYS A 263 -6.33 19.30 9.44
N ARG A 264 -6.75 20.22 8.57
CA ARG A 264 -5.85 21.19 7.95
C ARG A 264 -5.17 22.06 9.00
N CYS A 265 -5.94 22.61 9.93
CA CYS A 265 -5.42 23.46 11.01
C CYS A 265 -4.39 22.70 11.87
N ALA A 266 -4.73 21.47 12.29
CA ALA A 266 -3.86 20.64 13.10
C ALA A 266 -2.55 20.27 12.36
N LEU A 267 -2.65 19.80 11.11
CA LEU A 267 -1.48 19.42 10.31
C LEU A 267 -0.58 20.63 9.98
N HIS A 268 -1.17 21.79 9.68
CA HIS A 268 -0.41 23.01 9.42
C HIS A 268 0.31 23.51 10.66
N THR A 269 -0.38 23.56 11.80
CA THR A 269 0.18 24.07 13.06
C THR A 269 1.28 23.16 13.58
N LEU A 270 1.07 21.85 13.59
CA LEU A 270 2.11 20.87 13.97
C LEU A 270 3.28 20.87 12.99
N GLY A 271 3.03 21.19 11.71
CA GLY A 271 4.03 21.35 10.66
C GLY A 271 4.67 22.74 10.57
N SER A 272 4.37 23.64 11.50
CA SER A 272 4.93 24.99 11.51
C SER A 272 6.42 24.99 11.88
N GLU A 273 7.08 26.12 11.62
CA GLU A 273 8.51 26.26 11.94
C GLU A 273 8.78 26.34 13.44
N THR A 274 7.79 26.82 14.20
CA THR A 274 7.88 27.00 15.65
C THR A 274 7.56 25.71 16.40
N VAL A 275 6.54 24.96 15.97
CA VAL A 275 6.03 23.79 16.72
C VAL A 275 6.82 22.51 16.44
N MET A 276 7.21 22.25 15.18
CA MET A 276 7.90 21.00 14.82
C MET A 276 9.19 20.73 15.64
N PRO A 277 10.04 21.73 15.97
CA PRO A 277 11.17 21.54 16.88
C PRO A 277 10.79 20.93 18.23
N TRP A 278 9.69 21.40 18.84
CA TRP A 278 9.18 20.86 20.10
C TRP A 278 8.67 19.43 19.95
N VAL A 279 8.04 19.10 18.81
CA VAL A 279 7.62 17.73 18.52
C VAL A 279 8.82 16.79 18.44
N VAL A 280 9.86 17.16 17.71
CA VAL A 280 11.08 16.33 17.54
C VAL A 280 11.87 16.18 18.84
N ALA A 281 11.81 17.18 19.72
CA ALA A 281 12.44 17.11 21.03
C ALA A 281 11.77 16.10 21.98
N LEU A 282 10.50 15.74 21.75
CA LEU A 282 9.79 14.73 22.54
C LEU A 282 10.14 13.31 22.06
N LYS A 283 10.91 12.58 22.88
CA LYS A 283 11.64 11.37 22.48
C LYS A 283 10.78 10.21 21.95
N SER A 284 9.58 9.97 22.48
CA SER A 284 8.69 8.89 22.00
C SER A 284 7.53 9.41 21.15
N VAL A 285 6.98 10.58 21.51
CA VAL A 285 5.71 11.09 20.97
C VAL A 285 5.81 11.45 19.49
N HIS A 286 7.00 11.87 19.03
CA HIS A 286 7.23 12.17 17.62
C HIS A 286 6.95 10.95 16.70
N LYS A 287 7.16 9.72 17.17
CA LYS A 287 6.85 8.50 16.41
C LYS A 287 5.35 8.32 16.20
N GLU A 288 4.53 8.66 17.20
CA GLU A 288 3.07 8.60 17.08
C GLU A 288 2.55 9.61 16.04
N LEU A 289 3.12 10.82 16.01
CA LEU A 289 2.83 11.78 14.94
C LEU A 289 3.14 11.21 13.56
N VAL A 290 4.33 10.61 13.40
CA VAL A 290 4.73 9.98 12.12
C VAL A 290 3.78 8.84 11.75
N LYS A 291 3.36 7.99 12.70
CA LYS A 291 2.39 6.91 12.45
C LYS A 291 1.06 7.45 11.94
N ILE A 292 0.51 8.47 12.60
CA ILE A 292 -0.77 9.10 12.21
C ILE A 292 -0.64 9.79 10.86
N ALA A 293 0.41 10.59 10.64
CA ALA A 293 0.65 11.28 9.38
C ALA A 293 0.79 10.30 8.21
N CYS A 294 1.51 9.18 8.39
CA CYS A 294 1.60 8.12 7.39
C CYS A 294 0.23 7.46 7.11
N SER A 295 -0.63 7.32 8.13
CA SER A 295 -1.98 6.79 7.94
C SER A 295 -2.89 7.77 7.20
N LEU A 296 -2.86 9.05 7.55
CA LEU A 296 -3.60 10.10 6.84
C LEU A 296 -3.15 10.24 5.39
N LEU A 297 -1.84 10.15 5.13
CA LEU A 297 -1.27 10.17 3.78
C LEU A 297 -1.83 9.06 2.86
N THR A 298 -2.24 7.92 3.43
CA THR A 298 -2.53 6.69 2.68
C THR A 298 -4.00 6.29 2.70
N HIS A 299 -4.70 6.46 3.82
CA HIS A 299 -6.09 6.03 4.01
C HIS A 299 -7.13 7.14 3.81
N HIS A 300 -6.77 8.42 4.01
CA HIS A 300 -7.75 9.51 4.02
C HIS A 300 -8.51 9.64 2.67
N SER A 301 -9.81 9.86 2.70
CA SER A 301 -10.64 9.97 1.48
C SER A 301 -10.27 11.20 0.62
N GLU A 302 -9.98 12.32 1.27
CA GLU A 302 -9.68 13.58 0.60
C GLU A 302 -8.23 13.73 0.16
N ARG A 303 -8.05 14.31 -1.04
CA ARG A 303 -6.73 14.56 -1.63
C ARG A 303 -5.94 15.62 -0.87
N ALA A 304 -6.60 16.68 -0.40
CA ALA A 304 -5.92 17.79 0.26
C ALA A 304 -5.27 17.37 1.58
N VAL A 305 -5.94 16.56 2.41
CA VAL A 305 -5.38 16.04 3.68
C VAL A 305 -4.15 15.16 3.43
N ARG A 306 -4.16 14.33 2.38
CA ARG A 306 -2.96 13.55 2.00
C ARG A 306 -1.77 14.45 1.68
N VAL A 307 -2.01 15.59 1.01
CA VAL A 307 -0.95 16.58 0.70
C VAL A 307 -0.48 17.30 1.97
N TYR A 308 -1.38 17.70 2.87
CA TYR A 308 -0.99 18.29 4.16
C TYR A 308 -0.17 17.31 5.01
N ALA A 309 -0.54 16.03 5.03
CA ALA A 309 0.22 14.99 5.72
C ALA A 309 1.63 14.82 5.12
N LEU A 310 1.78 14.91 3.79
CA LEU A 310 3.10 14.94 3.15
C LEU A 310 3.93 16.14 3.60
N GLN A 311 3.34 17.35 3.59
CA GLN A 311 4.04 18.56 4.00
C GLN A 311 4.54 18.48 5.45
N LEU A 312 3.72 17.93 6.35
CA LEU A 312 4.10 17.66 7.74
C LEU A 312 5.31 16.71 7.82
N LEU A 313 5.29 15.60 7.09
CA LEU A 313 6.40 14.62 7.07
C LEU A 313 7.68 15.21 6.46
N GLN A 314 7.57 16.03 5.43
CA GLN A 314 8.70 16.76 4.85
C GLN A 314 9.28 17.76 5.86
N ARG A 315 8.44 18.52 6.59
CA ARG A 315 8.90 19.43 7.65
C ARG A 315 9.62 18.66 8.75
N TYR A 316 9.07 17.54 9.18
CA TYR A 316 9.69 16.67 10.17
C TYR A 316 11.10 16.23 9.74
N MET A 317 11.27 15.81 8.48
CA MET A 317 12.58 15.46 7.91
C MET A 317 13.57 16.63 7.87
N ARG A 318 13.11 17.83 7.51
CA ARG A 318 13.95 19.04 7.51
C ARG A 318 14.37 19.42 8.93
N CYS A 319 13.47 19.31 9.90
CA CYS A 319 13.75 19.58 11.31
C CYS A 319 14.78 18.59 11.89
N LEU A 320 14.69 17.30 11.53
CA LEU A 320 15.72 16.31 11.90
C LEU A 320 17.09 16.60 11.29
N SER A 321 17.12 17.35 10.18
CA SER A 321 18.36 17.72 9.51
C SER A 321 19.01 19.00 10.08
N ASP A 322 18.24 19.83 10.77
CA ASP A 322 18.70 21.06 11.40
C ASP A 322 19.49 20.78 12.67
N LYS A 323 20.74 21.26 12.76
CA LYS A 323 21.69 21.00 13.85
C LYS A 323 21.26 21.54 15.22
N THR A 324 20.33 22.48 15.25
CA THR A 324 19.98 23.24 16.46
C THR A 324 19.03 22.49 17.38
N TYR A 325 17.95 21.92 16.84
CA TYR A 325 16.82 21.46 17.66
C TYR A 325 16.86 19.98 18.07
N HIS A 326 17.31 19.08 17.19
CA HIS A 326 17.30 17.63 17.49
C HIS A 326 18.30 17.21 18.57
N CYS A 327 19.22 18.09 18.96
CA CYS A 327 20.18 17.85 20.04
C CYS A 327 19.54 17.98 21.44
N ILE A 328 18.34 18.55 21.54
CA ILE A 328 17.58 18.66 22.78
C ILE A 328 16.59 17.51 22.80
N GLN A 329 16.65 16.66 23.82
CA GLN A 329 15.68 15.60 24.06
C GLN A 329 15.00 15.80 25.38
N ILE A 330 13.68 15.67 25.37
CA ILE A 330 12.83 15.82 26.53
C ILE A 330 12.18 14.47 26.77
N SER A 331 12.46 13.91 27.94
CA SER A 331 11.95 12.63 28.43
C SER A 331 11.17 12.84 29.71
N GLN A 332 10.06 12.13 29.85
CA GLN A 332 9.22 12.12 31.05
C GLN A 332 8.88 10.66 31.36
N PRO A 333 9.80 9.93 32.02
CA PRO A 333 9.54 8.57 32.45
C PRO A 333 8.42 8.56 33.51
N PRO A 334 7.57 7.51 33.58
CA PRO A 334 6.44 7.45 34.51
C PRO A 334 6.84 7.50 36.00
N SER A 335 8.12 7.30 36.32
CA SER A 335 8.67 7.27 37.68
C SER A 335 9.58 8.46 38.04
N ALA A 336 9.84 9.41 37.14
CA ALA A 336 10.64 10.61 37.45
C ALA A 336 10.16 11.86 36.67
N GLY A 337 10.42 13.05 37.23
CA GLY A 337 10.08 14.31 36.58
C GLY A 337 10.72 14.50 35.21
N THR A 338 10.23 15.47 34.43
CA THR A 338 10.75 15.84 33.11
C THR A 338 12.26 16.02 33.12
N LYS A 339 12.96 15.19 32.36
CA LYS A 339 14.39 15.30 32.10
C LYS A 339 14.59 15.96 30.74
N VAL A 340 15.48 16.96 30.71
CA VAL A 340 15.92 17.61 29.48
C VAL A 340 17.39 17.27 29.29
N GLU A 341 17.67 16.48 28.26
CA GLU A 341 18.99 15.96 27.97
C GLU A 341 19.55 16.63 26.71
N ARG A 342 20.84 16.99 26.77
CA ARG A 342 21.59 17.41 25.58
C ARG A 342 22.30 16.21 24.99
N LEU A 343 21.89 15.81 23.79
CA LEU A 343 22.54 14.74 23.05
C LEU A 343 23.95 15.17 22.62
N SER A 344 24.91 14.25 22.76
CA SER A 344 26.21 14.38 22.10
C SER A 344 26.07 14.30 20.58
N SER A 345 27.07 14.80 19.84
CA SER A 345 27.08 14.76 18.37
C SER A 345 26.90 13.36 17.78
N GLN A 346 27.35 12.31 18.48
CA GLN A 346 27.15 10.92 18.04
C GLN A 346 25.72 10.44 18.29
N GLN A 347 25.17 10.70 19.48
CA GLN A 347 23.79 10.34 19.83
C GLN A 347 22.77 11.07 18.96
N ALA A 348 23.02 12.35 18.65
CA ALA A 348 22.19 13.15 17.75
C ALA A 348 22.12 12.56 16.32
N ARG A 349 23.26 12.09 15.79
CA ARG A 349 23.31 11.38 14.49
C ARG A 349 22.56 10.05 14.53
N LEU A 350 22.71 9.27 15.59
CA LEU A 350 22.00 8.00 15.77
C LEU A 350 20.49 8.22 15.87
N PHE A 351 20.05 9.23 16.64
CA PHE A 351 18.65 9.61 16.76
C PHE A 351 18.05 10.00 15.41
N ARG A 352 18.74 10.86 14.64
CA ARG A 352 18.33 11.23 13.28
C ARG A 352 18.21 9.98 12.40
N HIS A 353 19.25 9.15 12.35
CA HIS A 353 19.26 7.95 11.51
C HIS A 353 18.11 6.99 11.86
N ARG A 354 17.87 6.72 13.15
CA ARG A 354 16.75 5.91 13.64
C ARG A 354 15.39 6.52 13.28
N SER A 355 15.24 7.83 13.46
CA SER A 355 13.99 8.55 13.18
C SER A 355 13.64 8.57 11.69
N VAL A 356 14.64 8.76 10.82
CA VAL A 356 14.45 8.69 9.36
C VAL A 356 14.09 7.26 8.94
N ASN A 357 14.80 6.25 9.44
CA ASN A 357 14.49 4.85 9.12
C ASN A 357 13.08 4.45 9.58
N PHE A 358 12.68 4.86 10.78
CA PHE A 358 11.33 4.64 11.28
C PHE A 358 10.28 5.25 10.35
N MET A 359 10.47 6.50 9.91
CA MET A 359 9.55 7.15 8.97
C MET A 359 9.49 6.43 7.61
N LEU A 360 10.65 6.06 7.04
CA LEU A 360 10.71 5.32 5.78
C LEU A 360 9.99 3.96 5.89
N ASN A 361 10.29 3.21 6.95
CA ASN A 361 9.67 1.91 7.19
C ASN A 361 8.15 2.06 7.39
N ARG A 362 7.73 2.96 8.29
CA ARG A 362 6.32 3.16 8.62
C ARG A 362 5.50 3.61 7.42
N SER A 363 6.00 4.57 6.64
CA SER A 363 5.31 5.08 5.46
C SER A 363 5.18 4.01 4.36
N TYR A 364 6.22 3.21 4.13
CA TYR A 364 6.18 2.05 3.22
C TYR A 364 5.16 1.00 3.66
N ARG A 365 5.24 0.54 4.92
CA ARG A 365 4.35 -0.50 5.47
C ARG A 365 2.89 -0.06 5.40
N THR A 366 2.61 1.19 5.78
CA THR A 366 1.24 1.73 5.76
C THR A 366 0.70 1.78 4.33
N GLN A 367 1.50 2.24 3.35
CA GLN A 367 1.07 2.28 1.95
C GLN A 367 0.77 0.88 1.38
N ILE A 368 1.60 -0.12 1.69
CA ILE A 368 1.39 -1.50 1.26
C ILE A 368 0.16 -2.10 1.93
N SER A 369 0.02 -1.92 3.25
CA SER A 369 -1.13 -2.42 4.01
C SER A 369 -2.44 -1.84 3.48
N ALA A 370 -2.49 -0.52 3.26
CA ALA A 370 -3.64 0.16 2.67
C ALA A 370 -3.99 -0.39 1.28
N SER A 371 -2.96 -0.68 0.47
CA SER A 371 -3.15 -1.16 -0.91
C SER A 371 -3.46 -2.64 -1.00
N SER A 372 -3.23 -3.43 0.05
CA SER A 372 -3.65 -4.84 0.11
C SER A 372 -5.16 -5.00 0.21
N VAL A 373 -5.89 -3.94 0.58
CA VAL A 373 -7.36 -3.89 0.48
C VAL A 373 -7.77 -3.84 -1.00
N GLU A 374 -8.94 -4.38 -1.35
CA GLU A 374 -9.50 -4.38 -2.71
C GLU A 374 -9.35 -2.99 -3.35
N ARG A 375 -8.61 -2.93 -4.47
CA ARG A 375 -8.49 -1.72 -5.28
C ARG A 375 -9.85 -1.50 -5.97
N THR A 376 -10.26 -0.24 -6.06
CA THR A 376 -11.49 0.18 -6.77
C THR A 376 -11.15 1.34 -7.69
N MET A 377 -11.98 1.58 -8.72
CA MET A 377 -11.78 2.74 -9.61
C MET A 377 -11.77 4.07 -8.84
N LYS A 378 -12.57 4.18 -7.77
CA LYS A 378 -12.65 5.37 -6.90
C LYS A 378 -11.33 5.65 -6.19
N ASN A 379 -10.74 4.61 -5.60
CA ASN A 379 -9.54 4.75 -4.78
C ASN A 379 -8.26 4.72 -5.62
N TYR A 380 -8.33 4.33 -6.89
CA TYR A 380 -7.15 4.23 -7.77
C TYR A 380 -6.35 5.54 -7.83
N GLY A 381 -7.03 6.67 -8.05
CA GLY A 381 -6.39 7.99 -8.11
C GLY A 381 -5.76 8.40 -6.77
N LEU A 382 -6.40 8.05 -5.66
CA LEU A 382 -5.90 8.32 -4.31
C LEU A 382 -4.64 7.51 -3.99
N PHE A 383 -4.62 6.21 -4.32
CA PHE A 383 -3.42 5.41 -4.18
C PHE A 383 -2.27 5.93 -5.05
N LYS A 384 -2.57 6.37 -6.29
CA LYS A 384 -1.54 6.94 -7.17
C LYS A 384 -0.98 8.25 -6.62
N LEU A 385 -1.83 9.09 -6.00
CA LEU A 385 -1.40 10.29 -5.29
C LEU A 385 -0.46 9.92 -4.13
N SER A 386 -0.85 9.00 -3.24
CA SER A 386 -0.01 8.57 -2.11
C SER A 386 1.30 7.95 -2.55
N GLN A 387 1.31 7.16 -3.64
CA GLN A 387 2.55 6.63 -4.24
C GLN A 387 3.49 7.76 -4.68
N ASN A 388 2.95 8.81 -5.32
CA ASN A 388 3.74 9.96 -5.75
C ASN A 388 4.25 10.78 -4.55
N CYS A 389 3.41 11.00 -3.54
CA CYS A 389 3.80 11.69 -2.30
C CYS A 389 4.91 10.92 -1.57
N LEU A 390 4.80 9.60 -1.47
CA LEU A 390 5.82 8.75 -0.85
C LEU A 390 7.16 8.84 -1.59
N ALA A 391 7.11 8.82 -2.92
CA ALA A 391 8.31 8.95 -3.74
C ALA A 391 8.97 10.34 -3.61
N GLU A 392 8.17 11.40 -3.41
CA GLU A 392 8.67 12.75 -3.11
C GLU A 392 9.32 12.81 -1.71
N LEU A 393 8.68 12.22 -0.70
CA LEU A 393 9.23 12.12 0.64
C LEU A 393 10.58 11.41 0.66
N TYR A 394 10.73 10.35 -0.14
CA TYR A 394 11.97 9.57 -0.22
C TYR A 394 13.06 10.31 -0.97
N ASN A 395 12.70 11.19 -1.91
CA ASN A 395 13.66 12.05 -2.59
C ASN A 395 14.36 13.00 -1.60
N GLU A 396 13.63 13.52 -0.60
CA GLU A 396 14.21 14.38 0.45
C GLU A 396 15.04 13.62 1.51
N ALA A 397 14.88 12.31 1.63
CA ALA A 397 15.60 11.52 2.63
C ALA A 397 17.12 11.46 2.36
N GLU A 398 17.92 11.15 3.38
CA GLU A 398 19.37 10.99 3.26
C GLU A 398 19.76 9.75 2.44
N THR A 399 20.83 9.83 1.62
CA THR A 399 21.25 8.76 0.70
C THR A 399 21.57 7.44 1.40
N SER A 400 22.24 7.51 2.55
CA SER A 400 22.63 6.36 3.37
C SER A 400 21.42 5.56 3.87
N ASN A 401 20.47 6.26 4.50
CA ASN A 401 19.21 5.70 4.99
C ASN A 401 18.37 5.12 3.85
N LEU A 402 18.16 5.91 2.79
CA LEU A 402 17.31 5.51 1.67
C LEU A 402 17.87 4.28 0.95
N TYR A 403 19.17 4.23 0.67
CA TYR A 403 19.79 3.10 -0.02
C TYR A 403 19.68 1.82 0.80
N THR A 404 20.02 1.88 2.09
CA THR A 404 19.95 0.72 2.99
C THR A 404 18.52 0.19 3.09
N PHE A 405 17.54 1.08 3.25
CA PHE A 405 16.14 0.71 3.32
C PHE A 405 15.64 0.12 1.99
N ALA A 406 15.92 0.79 0.86
CA ALA A 406 15.52 0.32 -0.47
C ALA A 406 16.12 -1.04 -0.82
N PHE A 407 17.39 -1.27 -0.51
CA PHE A 407 18.05 -2.55 -0.71
C PHE A 407 17.35 -3.67 0.08
N LYS A 408 17.10 -3.47 1.38
CA LYS A 408 16.39 -4.43 2.23
C LYS A 408 15.00 -4.73 1.66
N SER A 409 14.21 -3.71 1.34
CA SER A 409 12.85 -3.90 0.85
C SER A 409 12.77 -4.57 -0.52
N ILE A 410 13.65 -4.24 -1.47
CA ILE A 410 13.69 -4.90 -2.79
C ILE A 410 14.14 -6.35 -2.66
N ARG A 411 15.11 -6.63 -1.78
CA ARG A 411 15.52 -8.01 -1.45
C ARG A 411 14.35 -8.81 -0.89
N ASP A 412 13.57 -8.24 0.01
CA ASP A 412 12.40 -8.92 0.61
C ASP A 412 11.33 -9.25 -0.45
N LEU A 413 11.12 -8.37 -1.45
CA LEU A 413 10.28 -8.69 -2.60
C LEU A 413 10.84 -9.88 -3.40
N GLY A 414 12.15 -9.95 -3.58
CA GLY A 414 12.81 -11.11 -4.21
C GLY A 414 12.63 -12.41 -3.43
N ILE A 415 12.72 -12.36 -2.10
CA ILE A 415 12.44 -13.52 -1.22
C ILE A 415 10.99 -13.97 -1.38
N ASN A 416 10.03 -13.04 -1.40
CA ASN A 416 8.61 -13.36 -1.64
C ASN A 416 8.39 -14.07 -2.98
N VAL A 417 9.05 -13.62 -4.06
CA VAL A 417 9.00 -14.30 -5.37
C VAL A 417 9.61 -15.69 -5.32
N ARG A 418 10.78 -15.85 -4.68
CA ARG A 418 11.43 -17.15 -4.51
C ARG A 418 10.54 -18.13 -3.75
N ARG A 419 9.91 -17.69 -2.65
CA ARG A 419 8.97 -18.51 -1.86
C ARG A 419 7.81 -19.00 -2.73
N GLN A 420 7.21 -18.13 -3.54
CA GLN A 420 6.12 -18.55 -4.42
C GLN A 420 6.59 -19.50 -5.53
N TRP A 421 7.77 -19.28 -6.11
CA TRP A 421 8.33 -20.18 -7.12
C TRP A 421 8.58 -21.59 -6.56
N LEU A 422 9.15 -21.68 -5.35
CA LEU A 422 9.35 -22.95 -4.65
C LEU A 422 8.03 -23.66 -4.37
N ALA A 423 7.01 -22.93 -3.92
CA ALA A 423 5.69 -23.47 -3.63
C ALA A 423 4.96 -24.05 -4.86
N LEU A 424 5.29 -23.59 -6.07
CA LEU A 424 4.74 -24.14 -7.31
C LEU A 424 5.45 -25.42 -7.75
N ASN A 425 6.75 -25.54 -7.46
CA ASN A 425 7.58 -26.63 -7.96
C ASN A 425 7.72 -27.80 -6.98
N ASP A 426 7.48 -27.60 -5.68
CA ASP A 426 7.72 -28.62 -4.66
C ASP A 426 6.57 -28.67 -3.63
N LYS A 427 5.65 -29.63 -3.77
CA LYS A 427 4.46 -29.78 -2.91
C LYS A 427 4.80 -30.16 -1.47
N GLN A 428 5.94 -30.82 -1.23
CA GLN A 428 6.31 -31.35 0.10
C GLN A 428 6.87 -30.27 1.05
N LYS A 429 7.40 -29.16 0.52
CA LYS A 429 7.97 -28.06 1.33
C LYS A 429 6.96 -27.00 1.80
N ARG A 430 5.67 -27.14 1.44
CA ARG A 430 4.59 -26.25 1.91
C ARG A 430 4.51 -26.14 3.44
N THR A 431 4.93 -27.18 4.17
CA THR A 431 4.84 -27.32 5.63
C THR A 431 6.16 -27.07 6.37
N GLN A 432 7.31 -27.06 5.69
CA GLN A 432 8.63 -26.90 6.33
C GLN A 432 9.08 -25.43 6.38
N ILE A 433 8.70 -24.60 5.40
CA ILE A 433 9.14 -23.20 5.33
C ILE A 433 8.40 -22.30 6.34
N THR A 434 7.32 -22.78 6.95
CA THR A 434 6.50 -22.00 7.89
C THR A 434 7.06 -21.93 9.32
N VAL A 435 8.08 -22.72 9.68
CA VAL A 435 8.51 -22.85 11.09
C VAL A 435 9.85 -22.16 11.39
N ASP A 436 10.81 -22.11 10.45
CA ASP A 436 12.17 -21.63 10.76
C ASP A 436 12.50 -20.20 10.32
N GLU A 437 11.73 -19.59 9.40
CA GLU A 437 11.97 -18.20 8.90
C GLU A 437 11.07 -17.13 9.53
N ALA A 438 10.20 -17.49 10.49
CA ALA A 438 9.38 -16.55 11.26
C ALA A 438 10.20 -15.57 12.12
N THR A 439 11.53 -15.74 12.16
CA THR A 439 12.51 -14.88 12.83
C THR A 439 13.06 -13.75 11.96
N SER A 440 12.71 -13.69 10.66
CA SER A 440 13.12 -12.58 9.80
C SER A 440 12.03 -11.50 9.72
N HIS A 441 12.34 -10.30 10.21
CA HIS A 441 11.54 -9.06 10.17
C HIS A 441 11.16 -8.55 8.74
N SER A 442 11.09 -9.43 7.74
CA SER A 442 10.75 -9.12 6.35
C SER A 442 9.24 -9.19 6.12
N ILE A 443 8.68 -8.24 5.37
CA ILE A 443 7.26 -8.24 5.02
C ILE A 443 6.96 -9.43 4.09
N VAL A 444 6.13 -10.36 4.57
CA VAL A 444 5.68 -11.52 3.79
C VAL A 444 4.48 -11.13 2.94
N LEU A 445 4.69 -10.98 1.62
CA LEU A 445 3.64 -10.64 0.67
C LEU A 445 3.41 -11.78 -0.31
N PRO A 446 2.16 -12.23 -0.52
CA PRO A 446 1.83 -13.02 -1.69
C PRO A 446 2.18 -12.21 -2.94
N VAL A 447 3.02 -12.77 -3.82
CA VAL A 447 3.43 -12.10 -5.09
C VAL A 447 2.20 -11.72 -5.93
N TYR A 448 1.17 -12.55 -5.87
CA TYR A 448 -0.15 -12.25 -6.42
C TYR A 448 -0.99 -11.51 -5.37
N SER A 449 -0.68 -10.25 -5.11
CA SER A 449 -1.49 -9.39 -4.24
C SER A 449 -1.35 -7.93 -4.65
N TRP A 450 -2.34 -7.11 -4.32
CA TRP A 450 -2.25 -5.68 -4.54
C TRP A 450 -1.14 -5.03 -3.71
N GLY A 451 -0.85 -5.58 -2.52
CA GLY A 451 0.29 -5.17 -1.71
C GLY A 451 1.63 -5.36 -2.44
N PHE A 452 1.84 -6.51 -3.09
CA PHE A 452 3.04 -6.75 -3.90
C PHE A 452 3.14 -5.82 -5.12
N VAL A 453 2.03 -5.65 -5.84
CA VAL A 453 1.96 -4.75 -7.00
C VAL A 453 2.27 -3.31 -6.60
N GLU A 454 1.72 -2.87 -5.47
CA GLU A 454 1.98 -1.54 -4.92
C GLU A 454 3.44 -1.38 -4.49
N ALA A 455 4.01 -2.37 -3.79
CA ALA A 455 5.41 -2.35 -3.39
C ALA A 455 6.33 -2.17 -4.61
N VAL A 456 6.09 -2.92 -5.69
CA VAL A 456 6.81 -2.75 -6.97
C VAL A 456 6.63 -1.33 -7.51
N ASN A 457 5.40 -0.83 -7.58
CA ASN A 457 5.10 0.50 -8.11
C ASN A 457 5.78 1.61 -7.30
N VAL A 458 5.79 1.52 -5.97
CA VAL A 458 6.50 2.46 -5.08
C VAL A 458 7.98 2.48 -5.44
N TRP A 459 8.64 1.32 -5.54
CA TRP A 459 10.06 1.27 -5.87
C TRP A 459 10.37 1.76 -7.29
N VAL A 460 9.50 1.48 -8.27
CA VAL A 460 9.63 2.08 -9.61
C VAL A 460 9.58 3.61 -9.53
N ALA A 461 8.61 4.17 -8.81
CA ALA A 461 8.45 5.62 -8.66
C ALA A 461 9.61 6.28 -7.90
N VAL A 462 10.15 5.61 -6.88
CA VAL A 462 11.30 6.08 -6.09
C VAL A 462 12.59 6.01 -6.91
N LEU A 463 12.87 4.90 -7.58
CA LEU A 463 14.09 4.75 -8.39
C LEU A 463 14.16 5.74 -9.55
N VAL A 464 13.02 6.02 -10.19
CA VAL A 464 12.95 7.01 -11.28
C VAL A 464 13.27 8.42 -10.76
N ARG A 465 12.75 8.82 -9.59
CA ARG A 465 13.04 10.13 -8.98
C ARG A 465 14.46 10.21 -8.43
N CYS A 466 14.94 9.14 -7.80
CA CYS A 466 16.23 9.08 -7.10
C CYS A 466 17.34 8.41 -7.93
N ARG A 467 17.30 8.54 -9.27
CA ARG A 467 18.17 7.82 -10.22
C ARG A 467 19.65 7.86 -9.83
N ALA A 468 20.18 9.05 -9.54
CA ALA A 468 21.60 9.25 -9.21
C ALA A 468 22.06 8.54 -7.92
N ARG A 469 21.13 8.28 -7.00
CA ARG A 469 21.41 7.73 -5.67
C ARG A 469 21.17 6.23 -5.58
N LEU A 470 20.29 5.69 -6.42
CA LEU A 470 19.81 4.30 -6.34
C LEU A 470 20.07 3.49 -7.62
N GLU A 471 20.96 3.94 -8.51
CA GLU A 471 21.20 3.28 -9.81
C GLU A 471 21.60 1.80 -9.68
N ALA A 472 22.33 1.43 -8.63
CA ALA A 472 22.74 0.04 -8.37
C ALA A 472 21.56 -0.91 -8.10
N LEU A 473 20.41 -0.38 -7.65
CA LEU A 473 19.22 -1.17 -7.30
C LEU A 473 18.28 -1.41 -8.49
N VAL A 474 18.55 -0.79 -9.63
CA VAL A 474 17.73 -0.93 -10.85
C VAL A 474 17.72 -2.37 -11.34
N TYR A 475 18.90 -2.99 -11.48
CA TYR A 475 19.00 -4.36 -11.95
C TYR A 475 18.32 -5.36 -11.00
N PRO A 476 18.56 -5.31 -9.67
CA PRO A 476 17.79 -6.11 -8.70
C PRO A 476 16.27 -5.98 -8.86
N LEU A 477 15.73 -4.77 -8.98
CA LEU A 477 14.28 -4.60 -9.15
C LEU A 477 13.77 -5.20 -10.46
N VAL A 478 14.47 -4.98 -11.58
CA VAL A 478 14.10 -5.58 -12.87
C VAL A 478 14.08 -7.11 -12.79
N VAL A 479 15.05 -7.71 -12.12
CA VAL A 479 15.12 -9.17 -11.91
C VAL A 479 13.92 -9.65 -11.09
N VAL A 480 13.58 -8.97 -9.99
CA VAL A 480 12.42 -9.32 -9.14
C VAL A 480 11.12 -9.25 -9.94
N ILE A 481 10.88 -8.16 -10.68
CA ILE A 481 9.66 -8.01 -11.50
C ILE A 481 9.61 -9.07 -12.61
N THR A 482 10.74 -9.34 -13.26
CA THR A 482 10.84 -10.36 -14.32
C THR A 482 10.57 -11.76 -13.78
N ALA A 483 11.10 -12.08 -12.60
CA ALA A 483 10.83 -13.34 -11.94
C ALA A 483 9.36 -13.48 -11.57
N ALA A 484 8.73 -12.42 -11.04
CA ALA A 484 7.29 -12.40 -10.74
C ALA A 484 6.43 -12.63 -11.99
N ILE A 485 6.80 -12.02 -13.13
CA ILE A 485 6.15 -12.28 -14.43
C ILE A 485 6.28 -13.76 -14.78
N LYS A 486 7.49 -14.33 -14.78
CA LYS A 486 7.74 -15.74 -15.15
C LYS A 486 6.94 -16.74 -14.29
N VAL A 487 6.78 -16.45 -13.00
CA VAL A 487 6.00 -17.30 -12.07
C VAL A 487 4.53 -17.40 -12.46
N LYS A 488 3.92 -16.32 -12.98
CA LYS A 488 2.49 -16.27 -13.30
C LYS A 488 2.17 -16.34 -14.78
N LEU A 489 3.15 -16.14 -15.64
CA LEU A 489 2.99 -16.17 -17.09
C LEU A 489 2.32 -17.43 -17.62
N PRO A 490 2.58 -18.67 -17.15
CA PRO A 490 1.98 -19.87 -17.71
C PRO A 490 0.45 -19.96 -17.58
N HIS A 491 -0.17 -19.15 -16.73
CA HIS A 491 -1.58 -19.25 -16.39
C HIS A 491 -2.38 -18.05 -16.93
N ILE A 492 -3.32 -18.32 -17.84
CA ILE A 492 -4.14 -17.28 -18.49
C ILE A 492 -4.92 -16.40 -17.49
N ASP A 493 -5.33 -16.97 -16.36
CA ASP A 493 -6.07 -16.28 -15.31
C ASP A 493 -5.31 -15.08 -14.75
N TYR A 494 -3.98 -15.10 -14.79
CA TYR A 494 -3.09 -14.10 -14.19
C TYR A 494 -2.53 -13.10 -15.21
N ILE A 495 -3.03 -13.08 -16.45
CA ILE A 495 -2.65 -12.06 -17.44
C ILE A 495 -2.81 -10.62 -16.91
N PRO A 496 -3.87 -10.25 -16.16
CA PRO A 496 -3.98 -8.90 -15.61
C PRO A 496 -2.79 -8.53 -14.70
N PHE A 497 -2.38 -9.43 -13.80
CA PHE A 497 -1.18 -9.25 -12.98
C PHE A 497 0.09 -9.07 -13.83
N VAL A 498 0.28 -9.90 -14.86
CA VAL A 498 1.44 -9.78 -15.78
C VAL A 498 1.45 -8.43 -16.49
N LEU A 499 0.28 -7.94 -16.95
CA LEU A 499 0.15 -6.63 -17.57
C LEU A 499 0.53 -5.48 -16.62
N HIS A 500 0.15 -5.57 -15.34
CA HIS A 500 0.58 -4.59 -14.33
C HIS A 500 2.10 -4.57 -14.15
N MET A 501 2.74 -5.75 -14.10
CA MET A 501 4.20 -5.86 -13.98
C MET A 501 4.93 -5.34 -15.22
N LEU A 502 4.45 -5.66 -16.43
CA LEU A 502 5.03 -5.13 -17.67
C LEU A 502 4.87 -3.62 -17.78
N THR A 503 3.72 -3.08 -17.35
CA THR A 503 3.50 -1.62 -17.29
C THR A 503 4.50 -0.96 -16.33
N ALA A 504 4.74 -1.56 -15.16
CA ALA A 504 5.74 -1.08 -14.21
C ALA A 504 7.17 -1.11 -14.80
N GLN A 505 7.52 -2.13 -15.60
CA GLN A 505 8.80 -2.19 -16.29
C GLN A 505 8.94 -1.13 -17.39
N ASN A 506 7.89 -0.85 -18.17
CA ASN A 506 7.92 0.26 -19.12
C ASN A 506 8.11 1.61 -18.43
N GLN A 507 7.42 1.86 -17.31
CA GLN A 507 7.60 3.09 -16.51
C GLN A 507 9.05 3.22 -16.01
N LEU A 508 9.65 2.11 -15.58
CA LEU A 508 11.04 2.06 -15.14
C LEU A 508 12.01 2.33 -16.30
N ALA A 509 11.78 1.72 -17.48
CA ALA A 509 12.58 1.93 -18.69
C ALA A 509 12.50 3.40 -19.17
N ASP A 510 11.30 3.99 -19.15
CA ASP A 510 11.05 5.38 -19.53
C ASP A 510 11.77 6.36 -18.61
N GLY A 511 11.64 6.17 -17.29
CA GLY A 511 12.21 7.09 -16.30
C GLY A 511 13.74 6.99 -16.14
N LEU A 512 14.30 5.79 -16.26
CA LEU A 512 15.75 5.58 -16.12
C LEU A 512 16.51 5.67 -17.44
N GLU A 513 15.78 5.75 -18.57
CA GLU A 513 16.34 5.73 -19.92
C GLU A 513 17.23 4.50 -20.16
N LYS A 514 16.82 3.34 -19.65
CA LYS A 514 17.50 2.06 -19.83
C LYS A 514 16.59 1.10 -20.57
N PHE A 515 17.15 0.36 -21.51
CA PHE A 515 16.42 -0.65 -22.24
C PHE A 515 16.08 -1.85 -21.34
N ILE A 516 14.80 -2.25 -21.32
CA ILE A 516 14.32 -3.46 -20.65
C ILE A 516 13.56 -4.29 -21.70
N PRO A 517 13.99 -5.53 -22.03
CA PRO A 517 13.35 -6.31 -23.09
C PRO A 517 12.01 -6.92 -22.63
N LEU A 518 10.90 -6.47 -23.23
CA LEU A 518 9.54 -6.93 -22.86
C LEU A 518 8.83 -7.76 -23.93
N ALA A 519 9.26 -7.67 -25.19
CA ALA A 519 8.55 -8.23 -26.34
C ALA A 519 8.24 -9.73 -26.20
N SER A 520 9.20 -10.53 -25.70
CA SER A 520 9.03 -11.98 -25.52
C SER A 520 7.88 -12.35 -24.57
N TYR A 521 7.66 -11.58 -23.51
CA TYR A 521 6.56 -11.81 -22.56
C TYR A 521 5.21 -11.47 -23.18
N VAL A 522 5.16 -10.38 -23.95
CA VAL A 522 3.97 -10.00 -24.72
C VAL A 522 3.59 -11.07 -25.73
N PHE A 523 4.57 -11.61 -26.47
CA PHE A 523 4.35 -12.68 -27.44
C PHE A 523 3.85 -13.96 -26.78
N ASN A 524 4.40 -14.34 -25.63
CA ASN A 524 3.91 -15.48 -24.88
C ASN A 524 2.43 -15.32 -24.46
N MET A 525 2.06 -14.14 -23.93
CA MET A 525 0.65 -13.85 -23.62
C MET A 525 -0.25 -13.94 -24.86
N LEU A 526 0.18 -13.38 -25.99
CA LEU A 526 -0.58 -13.45 -27.24
C LEU A 526 -0.77 -14.90 -27.70
N GLU A 527 0.24 -15.75 -27.57
CA GLU A 527 0.17 -17.18 -27.91
C GLU A 527 -0.83 -17.92 -27.00
N GLN A 528 -0.80 -17.66 -25.69
CA GLN A 528 -1.77 -18.23 -24.76
C GLN A 528 -3.22 -17.85 -25.10
N LEU A 529 -3.44 -16.61 -25.53
CA LEU A 529 -4.77 -16.14 -25.94
C LEU A 529 -5.28 -16.83 -27.22
N LYS A 530 -4.40 -17.39 -28.07
CA LYS A 530 -4.85 -18.16 -29.25
C LYS A 530 -5.57 -19.45 -28.89
N SER A 531 -5.25 -20.05 -27.74
CA SER A 531 -5.84 -21.32 -27.31
C SER A 531 -7.34 -21.24 -27.02
N LYS A 532 -7.89 -20.04 -26.87
CA LYS A 532 -9.30 -19.80 -26.54
C LYS A 532 -10.04 -19.24 -27.76
N ASP A 533 -11.14 -19.89 -28.15
CA ASP A 533 -11.96 -19.45 -29.26
C ASP A 533 -12.93 -18.32 -28.86
N VAL A 534 -12.41 -17.08 -28.90
CA VAL A 534 -13.16 -15.85 -28.58
C VAL A 534 -14.40 -15.67 -29.48
N SER A 535 -14.35 -16.18 -30.71
CA SER A 535 -15.47 -16.10 -31.66
C SER A 535 -16.63 -17.01 -31.27
N LYS A 536 -16.34 -18.19 -30.70
CA LYS A 536 -17.37 -19.09 -30.15
C LYS A 536 -18.05 -18.49 -28.92
N MET A 537 -17.27 -17.82 -28.07
CA MET A 537 -17.79 -17.12 -26.89
C MET A 537 -18.71 -15.97 -27.27
N TRP A 538 -18.30 -15.13 -28.23
CA TRP A 538 -19.13 -14.03 -28.73
C TRP A 538 -20.48 -14.51 -29.28
N ARG A 539 -20.51 -15.63 -30.02
CA ARG A 539 -21.76 -16.22 -30.54
C ARG A 539 -22.66 -16.75 -29.42
N THR A 540 -22.07 -17.39 -28.42
CA THR A 540 -22.81 -17.92 -27.26
C THR A 540 -23.44 -16.79 -26.45
N GLU A 541 -22.71 -15.69 -26.27
CA GLU A 541 -23.22 -14.48 -25.60
C GLU A 541 -24.27 -13.72 -26.41
N ALA A 542 -24.09 -13.63 -27.74
CA ALA A 542 -25.06 -13.02 -28.63
C ALA A 542 -26.39 -13.82 -28.62
N ALA A 543 -26.32 -15.15 -28.54
CA ALA A 543 -27.48 -16.02 -28.38
C ALA A 543 -28.13 -15.89 -26.98
N ALA A 544 -27.34 -15.66 -25.94
CA ALA A 544 -27.81 -15.51 -24.56
C ALA A 544 -28.46 -14.15 -24.23
N SER A 545 -28.67 -13.27 -25.22
CA SER A 545 -29.41 -12.01 -25.11
C SER A 545 -28.89 -11.04 -24.04
N ARG A 546 -27.86 -10.23 -24.34
CA ARG A 546 -27.59 -8.87 -23.80
C ARG A 546 -27.76 -8.61 -22.28
N LYS A 547 -27.76 -9.62 -21.41
CA LYS A 547 -28.11 -9.46 -19.98
C LYS A 547 -26.93 -9.35 -19.01
N MET A 548 -25.72 -9.07 -19.51
CA MET A 548 -24.53 -8.89 -18.67
C MET A 548 -23.67 -7.69 -19.06
N LEU A 549 -24.31 -6.58 -19.43
CA LEU A 549 -23.63 -5.30 -19.62
C LEU A 549 -24.08 -4.35 -18.50
N ASP A 550 -23.31 -4.32 -17.40
CA ASP A 550 -22.89 -3.04 -16.78
C ASP A 550 -21.93 -3.18 -15.59
N ASN A 551 -21.81 -4.35 -14.96
CA ASN A 551 -20.97 -4.49 -13.76
C ASN A 551 -19.59 -5.11 -14.06
N THR A 552 -18.98 -4.79 -15.20
CA THR A 552 -17.61 -5.26 -15.50
C THR A 552 -16.59 -4.30 -14.89
N ASP A 553 -16.21 -4.53 -13.63
CA ASP A 553 -15.07 -3.80 -13.04
C ASP A 553 -13.85 -3.93 -13.97
N ASP A 554 -13.21 -2.79 -14.24
CA ASP A 554 -12.07 -2.67 -15.14
C ASP A 554 -10.99 -3.73 -14.83
N ILE A 555 -10.39 -4.31 -15.88
CA ILE A 555 -9.28 -5.27 -15.76
C ILE A 555 -8.12 -4.64 -15.00
N MET A 556 -7.97 -3.32 -15.07
CA MET A 556 -6.94 -2.54 -14.35
C MET A 556 -7.06 -2.54 -12.84
N VAL A 557 -8.17 -3.06 -12.32
CA VAL A 557 -8.47 -3.14 -10.90
C VAL A 557 -8.62 -4.61 -10.47
N ARG A 558 -8.20 -5.55 -11.33
CA ARG A 558 -8.13 -6.97 -11.01
C ARG A 558 -6.73 -7.51 -11.27
N LEU A 559 -6.34 -8.48 -10.47
CA LEU A 559 -5.09 -9.21 -10.69
C LEU A 559 -5.35 -10.59 -11.35
N ARG A 560 -6.52 -11.19 -11.12
CA ARG A 560 -6.92 -12.50 -11.66
C ARG A 560 -8.31 -12.44 -12.28
N LEU A 561 -8.49 -13.19 -13.36
CA LEU A 561 -9.77 -13.38 -14.01
C LEU A 561 -10.58 -14.48 -13.30
N SER A 562 -11.85 -14.20 -13.03
CA SER A 562 -12.77 -15.22 -12.51
C SER A 562 -13.16 -16.24 -13.59
N LYS A 563 -13.62 -17.44 -13.17
CA LYS A 563 -14.15 -18.48 -14.09
C LYS A 563 -15.20 -17.91 -15.06
N LYS A 564 -16.06 -16.99 -14.59
CA LYS A 564 -17.07 -16.31 -15.44
C LYS A 564 -16.43 -15.39 -16.49
N GLN A 565 -15.43 -14.61 -16.11
CA GLN A 565 -14.73 -13.69 -17.02
C GLN A 565 -13.89 -14.41 -18.08
N LEU A 566 -13.35 -15.58 -17.76
CA LEU A 566 -12.64 -16.43 -18.72
C LEU A 566 -13.54 -16.95 -19.85
N HIS A 567 -14.86 -16.88 -19.68
CA HIS A 567 -15.86 -17.21 -20.69
C HIS A 567 -16.55 -15.96 -21.26
N SER A 568 -16.08 -14.77 -20.89
CA SER A 568 -16.65 -13.49 -21.35
C SER A 568 -15.88 -12.89 -22.52
N SER A 569 -16.52 -12.65 -23.67
CA SER A 569 -15.85 -12.06 -24.86
C SER A 569 -15.35 -10.63 -24.61
N GLU A 570 -16.08 -9.85 -23.80
CA GLU A 570 -15.73 -8.47 -23.44
C GLU A 570 -14.43 -8.39 -22.62
N THR A 571 -14.17 -9.41 -21.80
CA THR A 571 -12.91 -9.53 -21.05
C THR A 571 -11.73 -9.66 -22.02
N TYR A 572 -11.84 -10.50 -23.05
CA TYR A 572 -10.78 -10.68 -24.05
C TYR A 572 -10.54 -9.43 -24.89
N LYS A 573 -11.59 -8.72 -25.32
CA LYS A 573 -11.46 -7.41 -25.99
C LYS A 573 -10.64 -6.43 -25.14
N THR A 574 -10.98 -6.36 -23.84
CA THR A 574 -10.28 -5.47 -22.92
C THR A 574 -8.83 -5.91 -22.71
N LEU A 575 -8.55 -7.21 -22.57
CA LEU A 575 -7.17 -7.74 -22.48
C LEU A 575 -6.35 -7.39 -23.72
N TYR A 576 -6.87 -7.64 -24.91
CA TYR A 576 -6.22 -7.31 -26.17
C TYR A 576 -5.91 -5.82 -26.28
N ARG A 577 -6.84 -4.94 -25.88
CA ARG A 577 -6.61 -3.49 -25.84
C ARG A 577 -5.43 -3.12 -24.93
N HIS A 578 -5.33 -3.72 -23.75
CA HIS A 578 -4.23 -3.44 -22.81
C HIS A 578 -2.90 -4.04 -23.25
N ILE A 579 -2.91 -5.21 -23.90
CA ILE A 579 -1.70 -5.79 -24.49
C ILE A 579 -1.14 -4.86 -25.59
N VAL A 580 -2.00 -4.35 -26.47
CA VAL A 580 -1.59 -3.36 -27.49
C VAL A 580 -1.06 -2.09 -26.83
N LEU A 581 -1.69 -1.61 -25.76
CA LEU A 581 -1.23 -0.43 -25.04
C LEU A 581 0.20 -0.63 -24.48
N VAL A 582 0.45 -1.74 -23.79
CA VAL A 582 1.79 -2.06 -23.23
C VAL A 582 2.83 -2.23 -24.34
N LEU A 583 2.46 -2.89 -25.43
CA LEU A 583 3.36 -3.08 -26.57
C LEU A 583 3.67 -1.75 -27.29
N ALA A 584 2.66 -0.92 -27.54
CA ALA A 584 2.83 0.39 -28.16
C ALA A 584 3.65 1.34 -27.28
N ASP A 585 3.46 1.29 -25.96
CA ASP A 585 4.27 2.01 -24.99
C ASP A 585 5.74 1.57 -25.05
N HIS A 586 6.00 0.26 -25.09
CA HIS A 586 7.35 -0.29 -25.22
C HIS A 586 8.01 0.07 -26.56
N VAL A 587 7.31 -0.13 -27.68
CA VAL A 587 7.83 0.17 -29.03
C VAL A 587 8.08 1.66 -29.20
N GLY A 588 7.18 2.52 -28.72
CA GLY A 588 7.36 3.97 -28.77
C GLY A 588 8.57 4.43 -27.95
N LEU A 589 8.86 3.79 -26.82
CA LEU A 589 10.10 4.05 -26.05
C LEU A 589 11.36 3.70 -26.85
N VAL A 590 11.41 2.49 -27.41
CA VAL A 590 12.58 1.99 -28.13
C VAL A 590 12.76 2.71 -29.47
N SER A 591 11.70 3.30 -30.03
CA SER A 591 11.77 4.10 -31.26
C SER A 591 12.66 5.34 -31.17
N LEU A 592 12.95 5.81 -29.97
CA LEU A 592 13.89 6.91 -29.74
C LEU A 592 15.36 6.47 -29.77
N HIS A 593 15.64 5.19 -29.95
CA HIS A 593 16.99 4.65 -30.03
C HIS A 593 17.44 4.46 -31.48
N PRO A 594 18.70 4.75 -31.85
CA PRO A 594 19.21 4.59 -33.22
C PRO A 594 19.15 3.15 -33.77
N SER A 595 19.12 2.15 -32.88
CA SER A 595 18.99 0.72 -33.22
C SER A 595 17.54 0.25 -33.39
N PHE A 596 16.56 1.16 -33.39
CA PHE A 596 15.16 0.81 -33.59
C PHE A 596 14.89 0.06 -34.91
N PRO A 597 15.51 0.41 -36.05
CA PRO A 597 15.27 -0.31 -37.30
C PRO A 597 15.57 -1.80 -37.18
N GLU A 598 16.65 -2.17 -36.50
CA GLU A 598 17.03 -3.56 -36.25
C GLU A 598 16.10 -4.22 -35.22
N PHE A 599 15.69 -3.49 -34.19
CA PHE A 599 14.77 -3.99 -33.16
C PHE A 599 13.35 -4.26 -33.67
N SER A 600 12.87 -3.44 -34.61
CA SER A 600 11.50 -3.51 -35.14
C SER A 600 11.24 -4.78 -35.98
N ILE A 601 12.26 -5.28 -36.69
CA ILE A 601 12.16 -6.41 -37.62
C ILE A 601 11.58 -7.67 -36.96
N PRO A 602 12.15 -8.23 -35.87
CA PRO A 602 11.62 -9.44 -35.25
C PRO A 602 10.21 -9.26 -34.69
N ILE A 603 9.89 -8.06 -34.19
CA ILE A 603 8.56 -7.75 -33.65
C ILE A 603 7.52 -7.74 -34.78
N ILE A 604 7.80 -7.02 -35.86
CA ILE A 604 6.91 -6.93 -37.02
C ILE A 604 6.71 -8.31 -37.65
N ALA A 605 7.76 -9.11 -37.78
CA ALA A 605 7.69 -10.48 -38.31
C ALA A 605 6.76 -11.35 -37.45
N TYR A 606 6.92 -11.32 -36.12
CA TYR A 606 6.04 -12.05 -35.21
C TYR A 606 4.58 -11.58 -35.29
N LEU A 607 4.33 -10.27 -35.25
CA LEU A 607 2.96 -9.73 -35.31
C LEU A 607 2.27 -10.03 -36.65
N LYS A 608 2.99 -9.91 -37.78
CA LYS A 608 2.47 -10.31 -39.10
C LYS A 608 2.15 -11.81 -39.14
N ARG A 609 3.01 -12.66 -38.56
CA ARG A 609 2.74 -14.11 -38.43
C ARG A 609 1.53 -14.39 -37.55
N TYR A 610 1.39 -13.69 -36.42
CA TYR A 610 0.25 -13.82 -35.52
C TYR A 610 -1.07 -13.50 -36.23
N LEU A 611 -1.12 -12.38 -36.96
CA LEU A 611 -2.29 -11.97 -37.74
C LEU A 611 -2.62 -12.93 -38.91
N LYS A 612 -1.62 -13.63 -39.46
CA LYS A 612 -1.80 -14.63 -40.53
C LYS A 612 -2.20 -16.01 -39.98
N SER A 613 -1.60 -16.45 -38.87
CA SER A 613 -1.88 -17.73 -38.21
C SER A 613 -3.36 -17.85 -37.83
N ASN A 614 -3.99 -16.73 -37.48
CA ASN A 614 -5.41 -16.67 -37.15
C ASN A 614 -6.32 -16.51 -38.40
N LYS A 615 -5.78 -16.66 -39.61
CA LYS A 615 -6.56 -16.70 -40.88
C LYS A 615 -6.65 -18.10 -41.48
N VAL A 616 -5.97 -19.11 -40.92
CA VAL A 616 -5.84 -20.42 -41.56
C VAL A 616 -7.08 -21.27 -41.30
N GLY A 617 -7.90 -21.37 -42.34
CA GLY A 617 -9.03 -22.28 -42.48
C GLY A 617 -9.79 -22.04 -43.78
N SER A 618 -9.11 -21.88 -44.93
CA SER A 618 -9.76 -21.62 -46.22
C SER A 618 -9.60 -22.73 -47.26
N THR A 619 -9.00 -23.87 -46.93
CA THR A 619 -8.82 -24.96 -47.92
C THR A 619 -9.03 -26.34 -47.30
N ALA A 620 -10.29 -26.73 -47.12
CA ALA A 620 -10.79 -28.10 -47.35
C ALA A 620 -12.31 -28.18 -47.05
N ARG A 621 -13.07 -28.46 -48.12
CA ARG A 621 -14.44 -29.01 -48.21
C ARG A 621 -15.52 -28.62 -47.17
N ALA A 622 -16.58 -28.04 -47.73
CA ALA A 622 -18.00 -28.13 -47.34
C ALA A 622 -18.32 -28.71 -45.94
N ASN A 623 -18.95 -27.84 -45.14
CA ASN A 623 -19.69 -28.09 -43.90
C ASN A 623 -18.87 -27.99 -42.60
N ASN A 624 -19.07 -26.87 -41.87
CA ASN A 624 -18.54 -26.50 -40.55
C ASN A 624 -17.07 -26.07 -40.46
N VAL A 625 -16.69 -25.04 -41.23
CA VAL A 625 -15.44 -24.31 -41.04
C VAL A 625 -15.54 -23.42 -39.79
N HIS A 626 -14.81 -23.75 -38.72
CA HIS A 626 -14.74 -22.95 -37.50
C HIS A 626 -13.74 -21.80 -37.65
N TYR A 627 -14.27 -20.59 -37.86
CA TYR A 627 -13.49 -19.37 -37.98
C TYR A 627 -12.93 -18.93 -36.61
N MET A 628 -11.62 -19.02 -36.44
CA MET A 628 -10.86 -18.34 -35.38
C MET A 628 -10.70 -16.86 -35.76
N GLN A 629 -11.75 -16.05 -35.60
CA GLN A 629 -11.62 -14.61 -35.85
C GLN A 629 -11.05 -13.93 -34.61
N VAL A 630 -9.82 -13.42 -34.77
CA VAL A 630 -9.26 -12.42 -33.85
C VAL A 630 -10.22 -11.24 -33.77
N GLU A 631 -10.36 -10.67 -32.58
CA GLU A 631 -11.13 -9.46 -32.34
C GLU A 631 -10.80 -8.37 -33.40
N PRO A 632 -11.79 -7.86 -34.15
CA PRO A 632 -11.55 -6.93 -35.25
C PRO A 632 -10.81 -5.66 -34.83
N GLY A 633 -11.16 -5.08 -33.67
CA GLY A 633 -10.51 -3.87 -33.17
C GLY A 633 -9.03 -4.07 -32.84
N PHE A 634 -8.65 -5.22 -32.28
CA PHE A 634 -7.28 -5.60 -32.01
C PHE A 634 -6.48 -5.80 -33.29
N ARG A 635 -7.08 -6.41 -34.31
CA ARG A 635 -6.44 -6.57 -35.63
C ARG A 635 -6.12 -5.20 -36.23
N ASP A 636 -7.07 -4.28 -36.23
CA ASP A 636 -6.88 -2.93 -36.77
C ASP A 636 -5.82 -2.15 -35.98
N ALA A 637 -5.84 -2.25 -34.65
CA ALA A 637 -4.87 -1.62 -33.78
C ALA A 637 -3.44 -2.16 -34.01
N LEU A 638 -3.28 -3.48 -34.15
CA LEU A 638 -1.98 -4.08 -34.49
C LEU A 638 -1.51 -3.72 -35.89
N SER A 639 -2.39 -3.72 -36.89
CA SER A 639 -2.04 -3.32 -38.25
C SER A 639 -1.58 -1.87 -38.30
N LYS A 640 -2.23 -0.97 -37.56
CA LYS A 640 -1.79 0.41 -37.38
C LYS A 640 -0.42 0.49 -36.70
N LEU A 641 -0.21 -0.24 -35.62
CA LEU A 641 1.08 -0.26 -34.91
C LEU A 641 2.22 -0.74 -35.82
N ILE A 642 2.00 -1.79 -36.61
CA ILE A 642 2.98 -2.30 -37.59
C ILE A 642 3.35 -1.22 -38.61
N GLY A 643 2.36 -0.53 -39.21
CA GLY A 643 2.63 0.53 -40.18
C GLY A 643 3.45 1.67 -39.56
N VAL A 644 3.06 2.12 -38.37
CA VAL A 644 3.77 3.16 -37.61
C VAL A 644 5.21 2.75 -37.27
N MET A 645 5.45 1.46 -36.99
CA MET A 645 6.80 0.94 -36.75
C MET A 645 7.66 0.96 -38.02
N ASP A 646 7.11 0.54 -39.16
CA ASP A 646 7.82 0.54 -40.45
C ASP A 646 8.20 1.98 -40.86
N GLU A 647 7.29 2.95 -40.70
CA GLU A 647 7.55 4.38 -40.92
C GLU A 647 8.63 4.93 -39.98
N SER A 648 8.54 4.62 -38.69
CA SER A 648 9.51 5.07 -37.70
C SER A 648 10.90 4.49 -37.95
N ALA A 649 10.99 3.25 -38.43
CA ALA A 649 12.26 2.64 -38.82
C ALA A 649 12.91 3.39 -40.00
N ALA A 650 12.14 3.89 -40.96
CA ALA A 650 12.66 4.70 -42.07
C ALA A 650 13.20 6.06 -41.57
N VAL A 651 12.42 6.78 -40.75
CA VAL A 651 12.83 8.08 -40.18
C VAL A 651 14.08 7.94 -39.30
N VAL A 652 14.14 6.90 -38.45
CA VAL A 652 15.30 6.68 -37.57
C VAL A 652 16.56 6.35 -38.38
N ARG A 653 16.47 5.63 -39.51
CA ARG A 653 17.63 5.41 -40.40
C ARG A 653 18.17 6.71 -40.96
N GLU A 654 17.29 7.59 -41.43
CA GLU A 654 17.66 8.91 -41.94
C GLU A 654 18.35 9.74 -40.86
N LYS A 655 17.75 9.84 -39.67
CA LYS A 655 18.32 10.59 -38.54
C LYS A 655 19.63 10.00 -38.03
N ARG A 656 19.76 8.68 -38.02
CA ARG A 656 21.01 7.97 -37.68
C ARG A 656 22.14 8.31 -38.64
N SER A 657 21.87 8.46 -39.93
CA SER A 657 22.89 8.84 -40.92
C SER A 657 23.51 10.22 -40.66
N GLN A 658 22.77 11.09 -39.95
CA GLN A 658 23.18 12.45 -39.61
C GLN A 658 23.89 12.55 -38.24
N MET A 659 23.98 11.46 -37.47
CA MET A 659 24.55 11.47 -36.12
C MET A 659 26.04 11.05 -36.07
N GLU A 660 26.88 11.85 -35.39
CA GLU A 660 28.25 11.46 -35.03
C GLU A 660 28.26 10.55 -33.78
N MET A 661 28.43 9.25 -33.97
CA MET A 661 28.38 8.24 -32.88
C MET A 661 29.56 8.30 -31.89
N GLY A 662 30.65 9.01 -32.21
CA GLY A 662 31.92 8.96 -31.44
C GLY A 662 31.97 9.79 -30.15
N LYS A 663 31.03 10.71 -29.91
CA LYS A 663 31.09 11.67 -28.79
C LYS A 663 30.20 11.34 -27.59
N GLN A 664 29.39 10.28 -27.66
CA GLN A 664 28.35 10.02 -26.66
C GLN A 664 28.84 9.09 -25.55
N LYS A 665 29.02 9.66 -24.34
CA LYS A 665 29.22 8.90 -23.11
C LYS A 665 27.85 8.53 -22.51
N ALA A 666 27.62 7.23 -22.33
CA ALA A 666 26.47 6.52 -21.74
C ALA A 666 25.38 6.01 -22.70
N SER A 667 24.99 4.75 -22.48
CA SER A 667 23.91 4.00 -23.15
C SER A 667 22.52 4.50 -22.71
N ARG A 668 22.15 5.71 -23.13
CA ARG A 668 20.80 6.25 -22.91
C ARG A 668 19.83 5.68 -23.95
N LEU A 669 18.64 5.30 -23.52
CA LEU A 669 17.58 4.81 -24.42
C LEU A 669 17.04 5.91 -25.34
N LYS A 670 16.88 7.13 -24.82
CA LYS A 670 16.22 8.25 -25.50
C LYS A 670 17.21 9.19 -26.20
N LEU A 671 18.04 8.65 -27.09
CA LEU A 671 19.04 9.46 -27.81
C LEU A 671 18.40 10.44 -28.80
N LEU A 672 17.30 10.04 -29.44
CA LEU A 672 16.55 10.85 -30.40
C LEU A 672 15.42 11.67 -29.75
N HIS A 673 15.53 11.99 -28.46
CA HIS A 673 14.44 12.72 -27.77
C HIS A 673 14.16 14.11 -28.39
N GLY A 674 15.18 14.80 -28.92
CA GLY A 674 15.01 16.08 -29.61
C GLY A 674 14.17 15.97 -30.90
N ASP A 675 14.27 14.84 -31.59
CA ASP A 675 13.52 14.53 -32.82
C ASP A 675 12.23 13.75 -32.53
N ALA A 676 11.83 13.58 -31.27
CA ALA A 676 10.70 12.73 -30.90
C ALA A 676 9.38 13.12 -31.60
N LYS A 677 9.21 14.40 -31.94
CA LYS A 677 8.07 14.90 -32.73
C LYS A 677 8.03 14.40 -34.16
N HIS A 678 9.14 13.90 -34.70
CA HIS A 678 9.22 13.39 -36.07
C HIS A 678 9.14 11.87 -36.13
N ILE A 679 9.10 11.18 -34.99
CA ILE A 679 9.07 9.71 -34.90
C ILE A 679 7.61 9.24 -34.69
N PRO A 680 6.96 8.64 -35.71
CA PRO A 680 5.55 8.27 -35.65
C PRO A 680 5.18 7.33 -34.50
N ALA A 681 6.04 6.36 -34.17
CA ALA A 681 5.80 5.40 -33.08
C ALA A 681 5.77 6.07 -31.71
N TYR A 682 6.61 7.08 -31.50
CA TYR A 682 6.59 7.86 -30.27
C TYR A 682 5.34 8.72 -30.18
N GLN A 683 4.93 9.39 -31.27
CA GLN A 683 3.67 10.14 -31.30
C GLN A 683 2.46 9.23 -31.02
N HIS A 684 2.41 8.08 -31.68
CA HIS A 684 1.34 7.11 -31.49
C HIS A 684 1.26 6.62 -30.03
N ARG A 685 2.40 6.39 -29.38
CA ARG A 685 2.49 6.10 -27.95
C ARG A 685 1.85 7.21 -27.11
N ILE A 686 2.24 8.47 -27.33
CA ILE A 686 1.71 9.60 -26.56
C ILE A 686 0.19 9.72 -26.74
N ASP A 687 -0.30 9.65 -27.97
CA ASP A 687 -1.74 9.70 -28.27
C ASP A 687 -2.51 8.58 -27.57
N LEU A 688 -1.97 7.36 -27.58
CA LEU A 688 -2.60 6.21 -26.91
C LEU A 688 -2.63 6.39 -25.40
N LEU A 689 -1.53 6.83 -24.78
CA LEU A 689 -1.45 7.07 -23.34
C LEU A 689 -2.40 8.19 -22.90
N VAL A 690 -2.47 9.29 -23.66
CA VAL A 690 -3.39 10.40 -23.40
C VAL A 690 -4.84 9.95 -23.49
N LYS A 691 -5.21 9.25 -24.58
CA LYS A 691 -6.56 8.67 -24.73
C LYS A 691 -6.90 7.72 -23.59
N TYR A 692 -5.95 6.88 -23.20
CA TYR A 692 -6.14 5.94 -22.11
C TYR A 692 -6.35 6.66 -20.76
N GLN A 693 -5.61 7.74 -20.49
CA GLN A 693 -5.81 8.57 -19.31
C GLN A 693 -7.18 9.26 -19.32
N HIS A 694 -7.63 9.79 -20.46
CA HIS A 694 -8.97 10.39 -20.57
C HIS A 694 -10.07 9.36 -20.30
N ILE A 695 -10.02 8.19 -20.93
CA ILE A 695 -10.97 7.10 -20.70
C ILE A 695 -10.97 6.69 -19.22
N SER A 696 -9.79 6.59 -18.60
CA SER A 696 -9.70 6.25 -17.17
C SER A 696 -10.34 7.32 -16.29
N LYS A 697 -10.11 8.62 -16.58
CA LYS A 697 -10.74 9.73 -15.86
C LYS A 697 -12.26 9.72 -16.02
N GLU A 698 -12.77 9.50 -17.23
CA GLU A 698 -14.20 9.42 -17.52
C GLU A 698 -14.85 8.24 -16.81
N LYS A 699 -14.20 7.06 -16.81
CA LYS A 699 -14.69 5.89 -16.05
C LYS A 699 -14.77 6.17 -14.56
N VAL A 700 -13.75 6.84 -13.99
CA VAL A 700 -13.78 7.24 -12.58
C VAL A 700 -14.92 8.22 -12.31
N ALA A 701 -15.09 9.24 -13.15
CA ALA A 701 -16.17 10.22 -13.02
C ALA A 701 -17.55 9.56 -13.12
N GLY A 702 -17.78 8.72 -14.13
CA GLY A 702 -19.04 7.99 -14.31
C GLY A 702 -19.36 7.06 -13.12
N THR A 703 -18.34 6.39 -12.56
CA THR A 703 -18.51 5.55 -11.37
C THR A 703 -18.90 6.38 -10.13
N LEU A 704 -18.43 7.62 -10.03
CA LEU A 704 -18.79 8.54 -8.95
C LEU A 704 -20.20 9.11 -9.15
N SER A 705 -20.57 9.48 -10.38
CA SER A 705 -21.91 10.00 -10.70
C SER A 705 -23.01 8.95 -10.55
N ALA A 706 -22.76 7.70 -10.96
CA ALA A 706 -23.72 6.59 -10.82
C ALA A 706 -24.03 6.21 -9.37
N MET A 707 -23.29 6.75 -8.39
CA MET A 707 -23.56 6.57 -6.97
C MET A 707 -24.33 7.71 -6.32
N GLN A 708 -24.37 8.88 -6.96
CA GLN A 708 -25.12 10.04 -6.47
C GLN A 708 -26.59 9.99 -6.90
N LEU A 709 -26.91 9.10 -7.84
CA LEU A 709 -28.24 8.65 -8.24
C LEU A 709 -28.64 7.42 -7.44
#